data_AF-A0A8T5CU66-F1
#
_entry.id   AF-A0A8T5CU66-F1
#
_cell.length_a   1.000
_cell.length_b   1.000
_cell.length_c   1.000
_cell.angle_alpha   90.00
_cell.angle_beta   90.00
_cell.angle_gamma   90.00
#
_symmetry.space_group_name_H-M   'P 1'
#
loop_
_entity.id
_entity.type
_entity.pdbx_description
1 polymer ?
#
loop_
_entity_poly.entity_id
_entity_poly.type
_entity_poly.pdbx_seq_one_letter_code
_entity_poly.pdbx_strand_id
1 'polypeptide(L)'
;MPDGEAAAGMDAFATLSSPVRNALSERGFTTPTEPQRRAIPPLADGNNGLIIAPTGTGKTETAMLPVFSAIADAEDRFGISALYITPLRALNRDMRERLDWWGEQLDIDIDVRHGDTTQYQRQKQANDPPDVLVTTPETLQAMLTGKKLRKALSDVHHVVVDEVHELASAKRGAQLTIGLERLRELAGAFQRIGLSATVGSPDEVGKFLTGDRPFEVIEVDVDNRVEFEVVRPEVTNEDEALAGKLATDPEIASHVRTIRDIVRDHESVLVFVNTRQTAEALGSRFKSLGDPIEVHHGSLSKDVRIDVEDRFKAGELDALICTSSMELGIDVGRVDHVVQYNSPREVSRLLQRVGRAGHRLGVVSRGTVVTDHPDDTLEALAIARRAVSGEVEPARVHHGSLDTVANQIVGVVMDYGDVSARRAYEIITRAYPFRDLDEDDFRAVVRELSGNHLLWLDEDKDLLEKSGGTWQYFYANLSMIPDEETYDVHDISSRRQIGTLNEKFVLNFAAPGATFIQRGEMWRVNDVDDEEARVNVSPIEDPGGEVPSWVGSEIPVPAPVAGEVGELRDVAAPQFESGADREAVARDIAMRYPTDEATVRSALGPIEKQVEADAPIPTANRLVLEGSPRKVTLNSPYGHRVNETLGRLLSALIGQRTGSSVGMEVDPYRIEFDVPGKVRPTTFAEVLRETDPDHVEALLELALKRSDSLKFTLAQVAAKFGALKRYQGKGRFGGDRLLAALEDTPVYDEAIREVFHTDLAVAETVELLRRVRDGDVELAVAREPTAIGTGGRGSGTDLLVPENADASVIETVRDRIQNDRVLLACLHCKDWTRKTKVKRVRDPVACPECGATRVAALNPWDEETVKAVRAPEKDDEQERLTKRAYRSASLVQAHGKRAVVALAARGVGPHNAARIINKLREDEDDFYRDILEREREYARTQSFWD
;
A
#
# COMPACT_ATOMS: atom_id res chain seq x y z
N MET A 1 -31.05 -3.96 33.22
CA MET A 1 -31.76 -4.77 32.22
C MET A 1 -33.14 -5.08 32.76
N PRO A 2 -34.25 -4.57 32.18
CA PRO A 2 -35.58 -5.03 32.56
C PRO A 2 -35.86 -6.38 31.89
N ASP A 3 -36.49 -7.31 32.63
CA ASP A 3 -36.70 -8.73 32.28
C ASP A 3 -37.47 -9.01 30.97
N GLY A 4 -37.92 -7.98 30.25
CA GLY A 4 -38.62 -8.10 28.96
C GLY A 4 -37.71 -8.31 27.74
N GLU A 5 -36.50 -7.75 27.73
CA GLU A 5 -35.55 -7.90 26.59
C GLU A 5 -34.91 -9.29 26.56
N ALA A 6 -34.72 -9.92 27.72
CA ALA A 6 -34.14 -11.26 27.83
C ALA A 6 -35.05 -12.37 27.27
N ALA A 7 -36.37 -12.15 27.25
CA ALA A 7 -37.34 -13.10 26.70
C ALA A 7 -37.43 -13.02 25.16
N ALA A 8 -37.26 -11.83 24.58
CA ALA A 8 -37.27 -11.63 23.12
C ALA A 8 -35.98 -12.17 22.45
N GLY A 9 -34.83 -12.06 23.12
CA GLY A 9 -33.55 -12.56 22.61
C GLY A 9 -33.41 -14.08 22.53
N MET A 10 -34.22 -14.86 23.28
CA MET A 10 -34.14 -16.33 23.25
C MET A 10 -34.84 -16.96 22.04
N ASP A 11 -35.64 -16.21 21.27
CA ASP A 11 -36.41 -16.73 20.13
C ASP A 11 -36.25 -15.91 18.84
N ALA A 12 -35.05 -15.38 18.59
CA ALA A 12 -34.76 -14.58 17.38
C ALA A 12 -35.04 -15.34 16.06
N PHE A 13 -34.93 -16.67 16.05
CA PHE A 13 -35.30 -17.46 14.87
C PHE A 13 -36.81 -17.62 14.69
N ALA A 14 -37.66 -17.43 15.72
CA ALA A 14 -39.11 -17.52 15.54
C ALA A 14 -39.72 -16.37 14.75
N THR A 15 -39.02 -15.24 14.60
CA THR A 15 -39.46 -14.13 13.75
C THR A 15 -39.30 -14.44 12.26
N LEU A 16 -38.56 -15.51 11.91
CA LEU A 16 -38.34 -15.94 10.54
C LEU A 16 -39.46 -16.86 10.04
N SER A 17 -39.62 -16.90 8.71
CA SER A 17 -40.61 -17.72 8.03
C SER A 17 -40.39 -19.22 8.25
N SER A 18 -41.46 -20.00 8.10
CA SER A 18 -41.41 -21.45 8.29
C SER A 18 -40.37 -22.16 7.40
N PRO A 19 -40.23 -21.81 6.10
CA PRO A 19 -39.16 -22.37 5.25
C PRO A 19 -37.75 -22.13 5.81
N VAL A 20 -37.44 -20.91 6.24
CA VAL A 20 -36.12 -20.55 6.77
C VAL A 20 -35.82 -21.26 8.08
N ARG A 21 -36.80 -21.37 8.98
CA ARG A 21 -36.66 -22.11 10.26
C ARG A 21 -36.40 -23.60 10.05
N ASN A 22 -37.04 -24.21 9.05
CA ASN A 22 -36.78 -25.61 8.68
C ASN A 22 -35.37 -25.78 8.12
N ALA A 23 -34.93 -24.89 7.22
CA ALA A 23 -33.58 -24.91 6.67
C ALA A 23 -32.50 -24.70 7.75
N LEU A 24 -32.71 -23.78 8.69
CA LEU A 24 -31.82 -23.60 9.86
C LEU A 24 -31.63 -24.91 10.64
N SER A 25 -32.74 -25.61 10.90
CA SER A 25 -32.72 -26.88 11.62
C SER A 25 -31.98 -27.97 10.85
N GLU A 26 -32.15 -28.04 9.53
CA GLU A 26 -31.48 -29.01 8.65
C GLU A 26 -29.96 -28.78 8.58
N ARG A 27 -29.52 -27.52 8.52
CA ARG A 27 -28.10 -27.15 8.52
C ARG A 27 -27.44 -27.26 9.90
N GLY A 28 -28.21 -27.57 10.93
CA GLY A 28 -27.72 -27.80 12.30
C GLY A 28 -27.63 -26.54 13.17
N PHE A 29 -28.25 -25.42 12.79
CA PHE A 29 -28.34 -24.23 13.63
C PHE A 29 -29.41 -24.46 14.72
N THR A 30 -28.95 -24.68 15.95
CA THR A 30 -29.84 -24.96 17.09
C THR A 30 -30.10 -23.74 17.97
N THR A 31 -29.19 -22.77 17.99
CA THR A 31 -29.32 -21.54 18.77
C THR A 31 -28.72 -20.36 17.98
N PRO A 32 -29.37 -19.18 18.01
CA PRO A 32 -28.83 -17.99 17.38
C PRO A 32 -27.54 -17.53 18.08
N THR A 33 -26.59 -16.97 17.32
CA THR A 33 -25.43 -16.26 17.87
C THR A 33 -25.85 -14.93 18.51
N GLU A 34 -24.98 -14.28 19.27
CA GLU A 34 -25.33 -12.98 19.88
C GLU A 34 -25.67 -11.89 18.84
N PRO A 35 -24.90 -11.72 17.73
CA PRO A 35 -25.32 -10.86 16.63
C PRO A 35 -26.70 -11.22 16.06
N GLN A 36 -26.96 -12.51 15.87
CA GLN A 36 -28.25 -13.00 15.37
C GLN A 36 -29.39 -12.69 16.35
N ARG A 37 -29.19 -12.86 17.66
CA ARG A 37 -30.19 -12.57 18.68
C ARG A 37 -30.64 -11.12 18.67
N ARG A 38 -29.69 -10.20 18.48
CA ARG A 38 -29.94 -8.76 18.55
C ARG A 38 -30.40 -8.17 17.21
N ALA A 39 -29.85 -8.65 16.09
CA ALA A 39 -30.12 -8.05 14.78
C ALA A 39 -31.29 -8.70 14.03
N ILE A 40 -31.53 -10.01 14.16
CA ILE A 40 -32.57 -10.68 13.36
C ILE A 40 -33.97 -10.08 13.61
N PRO A 41 -34.41 -9.86 14.87
CA PRO A 41 -35.75 -9.31 15.11
C PRO A 41 -35.99 -7.94 14.45
N PRO A 42 -35.19 -6.87 14.71
CA PRO A 42 -35.44 -5.57 14.07
C PRO A 42 -35.26 -5.60 12.54
N LEU A 43 -34.37 -6.45 12.02
CA LEU A 43 -34.23 -6.63 10.58
C LEU A 43 -35.43 -7.33 9.95
N ALA A 44 -36.01 -8.33 10.62
CA ALA A 44 -37.23 -8.99 10.16
C ALA A 44 -38.45 -8.05 10.17
N ASP A 45 -38.47 -7.07 11.07
CA ASP A 45 -39.48 -6.00 11.11
C ASP A 45 -39.30 -4.94 9.98
N GLY A 46 -38.22 -5.04 9.21
CA GLY A 46 -37.93 -4.15 8.08
C GLY A 46 -37.13 -2.89 8.42
N ASN A 47 -36.58 -2.78 9.64
CA ASN A 47 -35.75 -1.64 10.05
C ASN A 47 -34.41 -1.65 9.31
N ASN A 48 -33.88 -0.47 8.92
CA ASN A 48 -32.49 -0.42 8.46
C ASN A 48 -31.54 -0.72 9.63
N GLY A 49 -30.42 -1.38 9.34
CA GLY A 49 -29.49 -1.80 10.40
C GLY A 49 -28.04 -1.67 9.98
N LEU A 50 -27.19 -1.25 10.91
CA LEU A 50 -25.74 -1.38 10.84
C LEU A 50 -25.31 -2.44 11.86
N ILE A 51 -24.88 -3.60 11.36
CA ILE A 51 -24.39 -4.70 12.20
C ILE A 51 -22.88 -4.55 12.34
N ILE A 52 -22.42 -4.33 13.57
CA ILE A 52 -21.00 -4.29 13.94
C ILE A 52 -20.75 -5.53 14.78
N ALA A 53 -20.04 -6.50 14.20
CA ALA A 53 -19.69 -7.72 14.91
C ALA A 53 -18.35 -8.28 14.39
N PRO A 54 -17.58 -8.98 15.23
CA PRO A 54 -16.35 -9.63 14.82
C PRO A 54 -16.56 -10.62 13.66
N THR A 55 -15.52 -10.85 12.87
CA THR A 55 -15.47 -11.92 11.88
C THR A 55 -15.72 -13.29 12.52
N GLY A 56 -16.27 -14.25 11.76
CA GLY A 56 -16.55 -15.61 12.28
C GLY A 56 -17.77 -15.74 13.20
N THR A 57 -18.55 -14.68 13.44
CA THR A 57 -19.73 -14.69 14.33
C THR A 57 -21.06 -14.91 13.61
N GLY A 58 -21.02 -15.18 12.30
CA GLY A 58 -22.20 -15.35 11.45
C GLY A 58 -22.85 -14.05 10.97
N LYS A 59 -22.06 -12.98 10.77
CA LYS A 59 -22.52 -11.68 10.24
C LYS A 59 -23.35 -11.80 8.97
N THR A 60 -22.87 -12.59 8.02
CA THR A 60 -23.56 -12.81 6.75
C THR A 60 -24.96 -13.40 6.96
N GLU A 61 -25.08 -14.48 7.74
CA GLU A 61 -26.37 -15.09 8.06
C GLU A 61 -27.25 -14.13 8.88
N THR A 62 -26.65 -13.32 9.75
CA THR A 62 -27.37 -12.31 10.54
C THR A 62 -28.11 -11.32 9.64
N ALA A 63 -27.49 -10.86 8.55
CA ALA A 63 -28.14 -10.00 7.56
C ALA A 63 -29.06 -10.77 6.60
N MET A 64 -28.65 -11.96 6.15
CA MET A 64 -29.33 -12.66 5.05
C MET A 64 -30.53 -13.49 5.49
N LEU A 65 -30.59 -14.01 6.72
CA LEU A 65 -31.73 -14.82 7.17
C LEU A 65 -33.07 -14.04 7.16
N PRO A 66 -33.14 -12.79 7.64
CA PRO A 66 -34.35 -11.96 7.49
C PRO A 66 -34.70 -11.68 6.03
N VAL A 67 -33.70 -11.43 5.18
CA VAL A 67 -33.89 -11.19 3.74
C VAL A 67 -34.45 -12.43 3.05
N PHE A 68 -33.88 -13.61 3.31
CA PHE A 68 -34.38 -14.88 2.79
C PHE A 68 -35.80 -15.18 3.28
N SER A 69 -36.10 -14.83 4.54
CA SER A 69 -37.46 -14.96 5.08
C SER A 69 -38.45 -14.13 4.27
N ALA A 70 -38.12 -12.87 3.98
CA ALA A 70 -38.97 -11.98 3.19
C ALA A 70 -39.15 -12.44 1.74
N ILE A 71 -38.09 -12.98 1.11
CA ILE A 71 -38.15 -13.52 -0.26
C ILE A 71 -38.98 -14.80 -0.31
N ALA A 72 -38.78 -15.72 0.65
CA ALA A 72 -39.49 -16.99 0.68
C ALA A 72 -41.00 -16.85 0.94
N ASP A 73 -41.42 -15.79 1.63
CA ASP A 73 -42.85 -15.48 1.87
C ASP A 73 -43.49 -14.69 0.72
N ALA A 74 -42.72 -14.23 -0.27
CA ALA A 74 -43.25 -13.46 -1.40
C ALA A 74 -43.97 -14.38 -2.42
N GLU A 75 -45.25 -14.10 -2.68
CA GLU A 75 -46.07 -14.90 -3.60
C GLU A 75 -45.73 -14.68 -5.09
N ASP A 76 -45.27 -13.48 -5.46
CA ASP A 76 -44.87 -13.13 -6.82
C ASP A 76 -43.45 -12.54 -6.82
N ARG A 77 -42.53 -13.17 -7.55
CA ARG A 77 -41.14 -12.74 -7.76
C ARG A 77 -40.94 -12.43 -9.25
N PHE A 78 -40.54 -11.21 -9.59
CA PHE A 78 -40.43 -10.79 -11.00
C PHE A 78 -39.01 -10.35 -11.39
N GLY A 79 -38.19 -9.93 -10.43
CA GLY A 79 -36.85 -9.43 -10.67
C GLY A 79 -35.87 -9.75 -9.56
N ILE A 80 -34.96 -8.81 -9.31
CA ILE A 80 -33.96 -8.94 -8.25
C ILE A 80 -34.61 -8.42 -6.96
N SER A 81 -34.87 -9.31 -6.00
CA SER A 81 -35.46 -8.97 -4.71
C SER A 81 -34.44 -8.40 -3.72
N ALA A 82 -33.18 -8.85 -3.80
CA ALA A 82 -32.11 -8.38 -2.93
C ALA A 82 -30.77 -8.17 -3.68
N LEU A 83 -30.08 -7.09 -3.32
CA LEU A 83 -28.70 -6.83 -3.74
C LEU A 83 -27.75 -7.05 -2.57
N TYR A 84 -26.69 -7.83 -2.78
CA TYR A 84 -25.58 -7.95 -1.85
C TYR A 84 -24.34 -7.28 -2.46
N ILE A 85 -23.90 -6.17 -1.89
CA ILE A 85 -22.82 -5.35 -2.43
C ILE A 85 -21.54 -5.60 -1.64
N THR A 86 -20.50 -6.08 -2.31
CA THR A 86 -19.17 -6.27 -1.72
C THR A 86 -18.18 -5.20 -2.19
N PRO A 87 -17.20 -4.80 -1.37
CA PRO A 87 -16.17 -3.84 -1.78
C PRO A 87 -15.13 -4.48 -2.70
N LEU A 88 -14.94 -5.80 -2.66
CA LEU A 88 -13.89 -6.51 -3.40
C LEU A 88 -14.43 -7.70 -4.18
N ARG A 89 -13.95 -7.84 -5.41
CA ARG A 89 -14.32 -8.95 -6.30
C ARG A 89 -13.96 -10.32 -5.73
N ALA A 90 -12.87 -10.42 -4.98
CA ALA A 90 -12.39 -11.68 -4.41
C ALA A 90 -13.42 -12.30 -3.45
N LEU A 91 -14.19 -11.46 -2.73
CA LEU A 91 -15.24 -11.90 -1.80
C LEU A 91 -16.46 -12.50 -2.51
N ASN A 92 -16.67 -12.17 -3.78
CA ASN A 92 -17.87 -12.60 -4.49
C ASN A 92 -17.96 -14.11 -4.71
N ARG A 93 -16.82 -14.79 -4.92
CA ARG A 93 -16.80 -16.25 -5.09
C ARG A 93 -17.18 -16.95 -3.80
N ASP A 94 -16.57 -16.51 -2.70
CA ASP A 94 -16.81 -17.03 -1.36
C ASP A 94 -18.27 -16.86 -0.94
N MET A 95 -18.81 -15.65 -1.16
CA MET A 95 -20.22 -15.35 -0.91
C MET A 95 -21.17 -16.25 -1.68
N ARG A 96 -20.85 -16.58 -2.93
CA ARG A 96 -21.65 -17.53 -3.72
C ARG A 96 -21.67 -18.92 -3.09
N GLU A 97 -20.49 -19.48 -2.83
CA GLU A 97 -20.37 -20.81 -2.22
C GLU A 97 -21.10 -20.89 -0.87
N ARG A 98 -21.07 -19.81 -0.09
CA ARG A 98 -21.78 -19.71 1.20
C ARG A 98 -23.30 -19.66 1.08
N LEU A 99 -23.81 -18.94 0.08
CA LEU A 99 -25.24 -18.70 -0.13
C LEU A 99 -25.92 -19.77 -0.99
N ASP A 100 -25.21 -20.49 -1.87
CA ASP A 100 -25.77 -21.46 -2.82
C ASP A 100 -26.66 -22.51 -2.13
N TRP A 101 -26.22 -23.07 -0.99
CA TRP A 101 -27.04 -24.01 -0.22
C TRP A 101 -28.35 -23.40 0.27
N TRP A 102 -28.35 -22.13 0.70
CA TRP A 102 -29.58 -21.46 1.14
C TRP A 102 -30.53 -21.25 -0.04
N GLY A 103 -29.99 -20.87 -1.20
CA GLY A 103 -30.74 -20.75 -2.45
C GLY A 103 -31.43 -22.05 -2.84
N GLU A 104 -30.69 -23.16 -2.85
CA GLU A 104 -31.24 -24.49 -3.19
C GLU A 104 -32.34 -24.95 -2.22
N GLN A 105 -32.14 -24.74 -0.91
CA GLN A 105 -33.12 -25.19 0.10
C GLN A 105 -34.38 -24.34 0.15
N LEU A 106 -34.29 -23.06 -0.19
CA LEU A 106 -35.39 -22.10 -0.12
C LEU A 106 -36.04 -21.81 -1.47
N ASP A 107 -35.58 -22.47 -2.55
CA ASP A 107 -36.01 -22.20 -3.93
C ASP A 107 -35.81 -20.72 -4.32
N ILE A 108 -34.63 -20.18 -3.97
CA ILE A 108 -34.22 -18.79 -4.23
C ILE A 108 -33.04 -18.79 -5.21
N ASP A 109 -33.19 -18.11 -6.35
CA ASP A 109 -32.13 -18.03 -7.33
C ASP A 109 -31.06 -17.01 -6.90
N ILE A 110 -29.81 -17.46 -6.77
CA ILE A 110 -28.67 -16.63 -6.38
C ILE A 110 -27.62 -16.63 -7.49
N ASP A 111 -27.16 -15.44 -7.89
CA ASP A 111 -26.07 -15.33 -8.86
C ASP A 111 -25.13 -14.15 -8.53
N VAL A 112 -23.99 -14.12 -9.21
CA VAL A 112 -22.94 -13.12 -9.02
C VAL A 112 -22.69 -12.34 -10.31
N ARG A 113 -22.59 -11.02 -10.20
CA ARG A 113 -22.21 -10.15 -11.32
C ARG A 113 -21.14 -9.12 -10.92
N HIS A 114 -20.00 -9.19 -11.61
CA HIS A 114 -18.88 -8.26 -11.47
C HIS A 114 -18.15 -8.05 -12.82
N GLY A 115 -17.00 -7.37 -12.77
CA GLY A 115 -16.17 -7.05 -13.94
C GLY A 115 -15.73 -8.26 -14.78
N ASP A 116 -15.56 -9.44 -14.16
CA ASP A 116 -15.05 -10.65 -14.85
C ASP A 116 -16.18 -11.61 -15.30
N THR A 117 -17.44 -11.30 -14.95
CA THR A 117 -18.60 -12.05 -15.43
C THR A 117 -18.65 -12.00 -16.96
N THR A 118 -18.70 -13.16 -17.59
CA THR A 118 -18.67 -13.26 -19.06
C THR A 118 -19.86 -12.55 -19.71
N GLN A 119 -19.72 -12.10 -20.95
CA GLN A 119 -20.82 -11.47 -21.69
C GLN A 119 -22.04 -12.39 -21.81
N TYR A 120 -21.80 -13.71 -21.96
CA TYR A 120 -22.85 -14.72 -21.98
C TYR A 120 -23.65 -14.75 -20.67
N GLN A 121 -22.96 -14.85 -19.52
CA GLN A 121 -23.61 -14.82 -18.20
C GLN A 121 -24.37 -13.51 -17.96
N ARG A 122 -23.76 -12.36 -18.29
CA ARG A 122 -24.42 -11.05 -18.17
C ARG A 122 -25.72 -10.97 -18.98
N GLN A 123 -25.74 -11.59 -20.15
CA GLN A 123 -26.92 -11.65 -21.02
C GLN A 123 -27.98 -12.59 -20.46
N LYS A 124 -27.59 -13.74 -19.88
CA LYS A 124 -28.49 -14.65 -19.17
C LYS A 124 -29.18 -13.92 -18.01
N GLN A 125 -28.39 -13.35 -17.09
CA GLN A 125 -28.88 -12.58 -15.93
C GLN A 125 -29.79 -11.41 -16.32
N ALA A 126 -29.55 -10.77 -17.47
CA ALA A 126 -30.40 -9.66 -17.93
C ALA A 126 -31.73 -10.13 -18.53
N ASN A 127 -31.82 -11.37 -18.99
CA ASN A 127 -33.05 -11.96 -19.55
C ASN A 127 -33.85 -12.72 -18.48
N ASP A 128 -33.14 -13.30 -17.53
CA ASP A 128 -33.62 -14.19 -16.48
C ASP A 128 -32.85 -13.82 -15.20
N PRO A 129 -33.27 -12.74 -14.51
CA PRO A 129 -32.57 -12.23 -13.34
C PRO A 129 -32.75 -13.14 -12.12
N PRO A 130 -31.71 -13.31 -11.28
CA PRO A 130 -31.83 -14.04 -10.02
C PRO A 130 -32.62 -13.23 -8.97
N ASP A 131 -33.15 -13.90 -7.96
CA ASP A 131 -33.78 -13.27 -6.79
C ASP A 131 -32.76 -12.48 -5.95
N VAL A 132 -31.56 -13.03 -5.78
CA VAL A 132 -30.45 -12.40 -5.06
C VAL A 132 -29.26 -12.22 -5.99
N LEU A 133 -28.77 -10.98 -6.11
CA LEU A 133 -27.60 -10.67 -6.92
C LEU A 133 -26.45 -10.14 -6.05
N VAL A 134 -25.36 -10.91 -5.99
CA VAL A 134 -24.10 -10.46 -5.38
C VAL A 134 -23.32 -9.64 -6.41
N THR A 135 -22.95 -8.40 -6.07
CA THR A 135 -22.36 -7.45 -7.01
C THR A 135 -21.40 -6.46 -6.35
N THR A 136 -20.83 -5.55 -7.14
CA THR A 136 -19.95 -4.47 -6.67
C THR A 136 -20.60 -3.09 -6.90
N PRO A 137 -20.17 -2.03 -6.20
CA PRO A 137 -20.67 -0.68 -6.42
C PRO A 137 -20.64 -0.25 -7.90
N GLU A 138 -19.53 -0.49 -8.59
CA GLU A 138 -19.33 -0.09 -9.99
C GLU A 138 -20.23 -0.89 -10.94
N THR A 139 -20.51 -2.16 -10.61
CA THR A 139 -21.40 -2.98 -11.41
C THR A 139 -22.84 -2.50 -11.26
N LEU A 140 -23.27 -2.10 -10.05
CA LEU A 140 -24.58 -1.48 -9.82
C LEU A 140 -24.78 -0.23 -10.70
N GLN A 141 -23.77 0.64 -10.80
CA GLN A 141 -23.78 1.81 -11.68
C GLN A 141 -24.09 1.43 -13.15
N ALA A 142 -23.46 0.35 -13.64
CA ALA A 142 -23.68 -0.14 -15.00
C ALA A 142 -25.09 -0.77 -15.18
N MET A 143 -25.64 -1.41 -14.16
CA MET A 143 -26.97 -2.01 -14.21
C MET A 143 -28.09 -0.97 -14.24
N LEU A 144 -27.92 0.13 -13.49
CA LEU A 144 -28.88 1.25 -13.44
C LEU A 144 -29.13 1.89 -14.81
N THR A 145 -28.21 1.76 -15.77
CA THR A 145 -28.37 2.31 -17.12
C THR A 145 -28.96 1.31 -18.13
N GLY A 146 -29.00 0.01 -17.81
CA GLY A 146 -29.43 -1.04 -18.73
C GLY A 146 -30.94 -1.27 -18.72
N LYS A 147 -31.64 -1.05 -19.85
CA LYS A 147 -33.12 -1.16 -19.94
C LYS A 147 -33.73 -2.44 -19.32
N LYS A 148 -33.17 -3.62 -19.62
CA LYS A 148 -33.66 -4.90 -19.07
C LYS A 148 -33.40 -5.01 -17.57
N LEU A 149 -32.19 -4.67 -17.14
CA LEU A 149 -31.79 -4.74 -15.74
C LEU A 149 -32.53 -3.72 -14.88
N ARG A 150 -32.85 -2.53 -15.39
CA ARG A 150 -33.72 -1.57 -14.70
C ARG A 150 -35.10 -2.17 -14.38
N LYS A 151 -35.65 -3.00 -15.26
CA LYS A 151 -36.91 -3.71 -15.00
C LYS A 151 -36.76 -4.77 -13.89
N ALA A 152 -35.60 -5.41 -13.81
CA ALA A 152 -35.31 -6.36 -12.74
C ALA A 152 -35.04 -5.64 -11.40
N LEU A 153 -34.34 -4.51 -11.44
CA LEU A 153 -33.99 -3.70 -10.27
C LEU A 153 -35.17 -2.97 -9.65
N SER A 154 -36.29 -2.79 -10.36
CA SER A 154 -37.50 -2.16 -9.77
C SER A 154 -38.19 -3.05 -8.74
N ASP A 155 -37.78 -4.32 -8.61
CA ASP A 155 -38.30 -5.28 -7.63
C ASP A 155 -37.38 -5.43 -6.40
N VAL A 156 -36.38 -4.54 -6.23
CA VAL A 156 -35.44 -4.61 -5.11
C VAL A 156 -36.11 -4.10 -3.84
N HIS A 157 -36.19 -4.97 -2.83
CA HIS A 157 -36.73 -4.66 -1.50
C HIS A 157 -35.65 -4.60 -0.41
N HIS A 158 -34.46 -5.19 -0.67
CA HIS A 158 -33.37 -5.30 0.29
C HIS A 158 -32.01 -4.99 -0.36
N VAL A 159 -31.18 -4.20 0.33
CA VAL A 159 -29.79 -3.97 -0.05
C VAL A 159 -28.88 -4.22 1.14
N VAL A 160 -28.00 -5.21 1.02
CA VAL A 160 -26.93 -5.51 1.97
C VAL A 160 -25.63 -4.90 1.45
N VAL A 161 -24.94 -4.13 2.28
CA VAL A 161 -23.63 -3.55 1.98
C VAL A 161 -22.62 -4.15 2.94
N ASP A 162 -21.77 -5.03 2.41
CA ASP A 162 -20.73 -5.69 3.17
C ASP A 162 -19.50 -4.80 3.35
N GLU A 163 -18.80 -4.98 4.48
CA GLU A 163 -17.64 -4.18 4.92
C GLU A 163 -17.82 -2.68 4.63
N VAL A 164 -18.92 -2.10 5.11
CA VAL A 164 -19.34 -0.74 4.80
C VAL A 164 -18.30 0.32 5.20
N HIS A 165 -17.43 0.05 6.17
CA HIS A 165 -16.35 0.95 6.59
C HIS A 165 -15.31 1.19 5.48
N GLU A 166 -14.99 0.17 4.68
CA GLU A 166 -14.08 0.27 3.51
C GLU A 166 -14.67 1.12 2.39
N LEU A 167 -16.01 1.22 2.33
CA LEU A 167 -16.70 2.08 1.38
C LEU A 167 -16.86 3.50 1.94
N ALA A 168 -17.15 3.63 3.23
CA ALA A 168 -17.32 4.91 3.88
C ALA A 168 -16.08 5.81 3.73
N SER A 169 -14.88 5.24 3.83
CA SER A 169 -13.60 5.95 3.70
C SER A 169 -13.12 6.18 2.26
N ALA A 170 -13.92 5.84 1.24
CA ALA A 170 -13.50 5.88 -0.16
C ALA A 170 -14.51 6.60 -1.09
N LYS A 171 -14.01 7.31 -2.12
CA LYS A 171 -14.86 7.97 -3.13
C LYS A 171 -15.86 7.03 -3.81
N ARG A 172 -15.50 5.77 -4.03
CA ARG A 172 -16.42 4.74 -4.59
C ARG A 172 -17.62 4.47 -3.68
N GLY A 173 -17.47 4.60 -2.37
CA GLY A 173 -18.58 4.51 -1.44
C GLY A 173 -19.45 5.76 -1.46
N ALA A 174 -18.85 6.95 -1.54
CA ALA A 174 -19.61 8.18 -1.77
C ALA A 174 -20.46 8.05 -3.07
N GLN A 175 -19.89 7.54 -4.15
CA GLN A 175 -20.61 7.23 -5.39
C GLN A 175 -21.73 6.19 -5.17
N LEU A 176 -21.49 5.15 -4.37
CA LEU A 176 -22.49 4.15 -4.02
C LEU A 176 -23.71 4.79 -3.33
N THR A 177 -23.50 5.73 -2.40
CA THR A 177 -24.64 6.36 -1.68
C THR A 177 -25.62 7.04 -2.65
N ILE A 178 -25.12 7.76 -3.67
CA ILE A 178 -25.96 8.32 -4.74
C ILE A 178 -26.57 7.21 -5.61
N GLY A 179 -25.81 6.15 -5.89
CA GLY A 179 -26.32 4.96 -6.59
C GLY A 179 -27.52 4.31 -5.89
N LEU A 180 -27.52 4.26 -4.55
CA LEU A 180 -28.64 3.78 -3.75
C LEU A 180 -29.85 4.73 -3.82
N GLU A 181 -29.64 6.04 -3.90
CA GLU A 181 -30.72 7.01 -4.12
C GLU A 181 -31.32 6.91 -5.53
N ARG A 182 -30.48 6.64 -6.55
CA ARG A 182 -30.94 6.35 -7.92
C ARG A 182 -31.69 5.03 -8.02
N LEU A 183 -31.24 4.00 -7.30
CA LEU A 183 -31.99 2.74 -7.16
C LEU A 183 -33.35 2.97 -6.50
N ARG A 184 -33.41 3.84 -5.49
CA ARG A 184 -34.65 4.17 -4.78
C ARG A 184 -35.67 4.85 -5.70
N GLU A 185 -35.22 5.69 -6.63
CA GLU A 185 -36.10 6.26 -7.67
C GLU A 185 -36.75 5.20 -8.57
N LEU A 186 -36.13 4.03 -8.69
CA LEU A 186 -36.56 2.95 -9.54
C LEU A 186 -37.39 1.89 -8.80
N ALA A 187 -36.93 1.47 -7.61
CA ALA A 187 -37.51 0.39 -6.81
C ALA A 187 -38.48 0.88 -5.72
N GLY A 188 -38.47 2.17 -5.40
CA GLY A 188 -39.17 2.70 -4.23
C GLY A 188 -38.38 2.49 -2.95
N ALA A 189 -39.07 2.42 -1.81
CA ALA A 189 -38.41 2.21 -0.51
C ALA A 189 -37.94 0.75 -0.36
N PHE A 190 -36.69 0.57 0.03
CA PHE A 190 -36.08 -0.72 0.33
C PHE A 190 -35.29 -0.63 1.65
N GLN A 191 -35.13 -1.76 2.32
CA GLN A 191 -34.34 -1.90 3.54
C GLN A 191 -32.84 -1.87 3.22
N ARG A 192 -32.05 -1.20 4.06
CA ARG A 192 -30.59 -1.12 3.96
C ARG A 192 -29.93 -1.76 5.17
N ILE A 193 -29.04 -2.72 4.92
CA ILE A 193 -28.32 -3.47 5.95
C ILE A 193 -26.82 -3.33 5.72
N GLY A 194 -26.10 -2.74 6.66
CA GLY A 194 -24.64 -2.60 6.62
C GLY A 194 -23.98 -3.66 7.48
N LEU A 195 -22.89 -4.25 7.00
CA LEU A 195 -22.05 -5.16 7.77
C LEU A 195 -20.68 -4.52 7.97
N SER A 196 -20.16 -4.61 9.19
CA SER A 196 -18.78 -4.22 9.49
C SER A 196 -18.17 -5.10 10.58
N ALA A 197 -16.85 -5.31 10.53
CA ALA A 197 -16.10 -5.86 11.65
C ALA A 197 -15.86 -4.82 12.76
N THR A 198 -15.48 -3.62 12.35
CA THR A 198 -15.02 -2.54 13.23
C THR A 198 -15.43 -1.19 12.63
N VAL A 199 -15.85 -0.23 13.47
CA VAL A 199 -16.19 1.13 13.03
C VAL A 199 -15.88 2.12 14.16
N GLY A 200 -15.02 3.11 13.93
CA GLY A 200 -14.78 4.17 14.93
C GLY A 200 -15.92 5.19 15.06
N SER A 201 -16.72 5.36 14.01
CA SER A 201 -17.90 6.27 13.98
C SER A 201 -19.20 5.55 13.53
N PRO A 202 -19.81 4.67 14.35
CA PRO A 202 -20.98 3.88 13.95
C PRO A 202 -22.16 4.72 13.43
N ASP A 203 -22.48 5.84 14.08
CA ASP A 203 -23.57 6.73 13.69
C ASP A 203 -23.33 7.36 12.31
N GLU A 204 -22.11 7.84 12.05
CA GLU A 204 -21.74 8.43 10.77
C GLU A 204 -21.79 7.40 9.63
N VAL A 205 -21.33 6.17 9.87
CA VAL A 205 -21.41 5.08 8.90
C VAL A 205 -22.86 4.63 8.66
N GLY A 206 -23.70 4.61 9.70
CA GLY A 206 -25.13 4.34 9.57
C GLY A 206 -25.85 5.38 8.73
N LYS A 207 -25.55 6.68 8.93
CA LYS A 207 -26.05 7.77 8.10
C LYS A 207 -25.49 7.73 6.69
N PHE A 208 -24.21 7.39 6.51
CA PHE A 208 -23.61 7.15 5.20
C PHE A 208 -24.41 6.10 4.40
N LEU A 209 -24.82 5.00 5.05
CA LEU A 209 -25.62 3.96 4.43
C LEU A 209 -27.07 4.40 4.15
N THR A 210 -27.71 5.09 5.10
CA THR A 210 -29.18 5.25 5.11
C THR A 210 -29.68 6.65 4.74
N GLY A 211 -28.82 7.66 4.71
CA GLY A 211 -29.22 9.06 4.59
C GLY A 211 -29.87 9.54 5.89
N ASP A 212 -30.94 10.33 5.78
CA ASP A 212 -31.72 10.83 6.92
C ASP A 212 -32.75 9.81 7.47
N ARG A 213 -32.64 8.55 7.05
CA ARG A 213 -33.63 7.51 7.38
C ARG A 213 -33.28 6.88 8.73
N PRO A 214 -34.28 6.45 9.52
CA PRO A 214 -34.00 5.77 10.78
C PRO A 214 -33.26 4.45 10.53
N PHE A 215 -32.31 4.15 11.41
CA PHE A 215 -31.54 2.92 11.42
C PHE A 215 -31.19 2.54 12.85
N GLU A 216 -30.90 1.26 13.05
CA GLU A 216 -30.41 0.73 14.33
C GLU A 216 -28.93 0.35 14.20
N VAL A 217 -28.12 0.74 15.18
CA VAL A 217 -26.76 0.23 15.33
C VAL A 217 -26.83 -1.01 16.21
N ILE A 218 -26.60 -2.18 15.62
CA ILE A 218 -26.48 -3.44 16.35
C ILE A 218 -25.00 -3.75 16.52
N GLU A 219 -24.43 -3.18 17.58
CA GLU A 219 -23.05 -3.43 17.98
C GLU A 219 -22.99 -4.54 19.01
N VAL A 220 -22.31 -5.63 18.67
CA VAL A 220 -22.11 -6.76 19.56
C VAL A 220 -20.66 -6.82 20.00
N ASP A 221 -20.43 -6.35 21.23
CA ASP A 221 -19.23 -6.66 21.98
C ASP A 221 -19.23 -8.14 22.31
N VAL A 222 -18.52 -8.92 21.51
CA VAL A 222 -18.25 -10.32 21.85
C VAL A 222 -17.12 -10.31 22.88
N ASP A 223 -17.44 -9.97 24.14
CA ASP A 223 -16.56 -10.00 25.32
C ASP A 223 -15.09 -10.32 24.99
N ASN A 224 -14.32 -9.29 24.60
CA ASN A 224 -12.91 -9.30 24.20
C ASN A 224 -12.23 -10.68 24.13
N ARG A 225 -12.57 -11.47 23.11
CA ARG A 225 -11.89 -12.72 22.77
C ARG A 225 -10.70 -12.49 21.84
N VAL A 226 -10.08 -11.32 21.92
CA VAL A 226 -8.89 -11.01 21.15
C VAL A 226 -7.75 -10.82 22.14
N GLU A 227 -6.75 -11.68 22.04
CA GLU A 227 -5.53 -11.58 22.82
C GLU A 227 -4.45 -11.05 21.89
N PHE A 228 -3.90 -9.89 22.25
CA PHE A 228 -2.74 -9.33 21.57
C PHE A 228 -1.51 -9.51 22.44
N GLU A 229 -0.37 -9.68 21.80
CA GLU A 229 0.93 -9.65 22.45
C GLU A 229 1.89 -8.86 21.55
N VAL A 230 2.52 -7.82 22.09
CA VAL A 230 3.58 -7.08 21.39
C VAL A 230 4.92 -7.61 21.88
N VAL A 231 5.76 -8.05 20.95
CA VAL A 231 7.08 -8.63 21.23
C VAL A 231 8.14 -7.92 20.41
N ARG A 232 9.26 -7.56 21.03
CA ARG A 232 10.50 -7.24 20.33
C ARG A 232 11.52 -8.36 20.59
N PRO A 233 11.92 -9.14 19.58
CA PRO A 233 12.85 -10.25 19.76
C PRO A 233 14.17 -9.81 20.40
N GLU A 234 14.62 -10.54 21.43
CA GLU A 234 15.97 -10.41 21.94
C GLU A 234 16.94 -11.25 21.08
N VAL A 235 18.08 -10.65 20.72
CA VAL A 235 19.14 -11.36 20.01
C VAL A 235 19.83 -12.35 20.97
N THR A 236 19.88 -13.61 20.55
CA THR A 236 20.51 -14.71 21.29
C THR A 236 21.70 -15.29 20.52
N ASN A 237 22.49 -16.15 21.18
CA ASN A 237 23.60 -16.86 20.51
C ASN A 237 23.13 -17.78 19.37
N GLU A 238 21.87 -18.25 19.40
CA GLU A 238 21.31 -19.02 18.28
C GLU A 238 21.14 -18.16 17.04
N ASP A 239 20.81 -16.88 17.24
CA ASP A 239 20.58 -15.91 16.18
C ASP A 239 21.88 -15.56 15.45
N GLU A 240 23.03 -15.52 16.14
CA GLU A 240 24.34 -15.38 15.48
C GLU A 240 24.64 -16.54 14.51
N ALA A 241 24.29 -17.77 14.89
CA ALA A 241 24.48 -18.93 14.04
C ALA A 241 23.48 -18.96 12.87
N LEU A 242 22.24 -18.53 13.12
CA LEU A 242 21.20 -18.41 12.10
C LEU A 242 21.50 -17.28 11.10
N ALA A 243 22.01 -16.16 11.58
CA ALA A 243 22.50 -15.03 10.82
C ALA A 243 23.52 -15.47 9.75
N GLY A 244 24.50 -16.28 10.14
CA GLY A 244 25.48 -16.84 9.22
C GLY A 244 24.86 -17.73 8.12
N LYS A 245 23.81 -18.50 8.42
CA LYS A 245 23.10 -19.32 7.43
C LYS A 245 22.24 -18.49 6.48
N LEU A 246 21.65 -17.42 6.99
CA LEU A 246 20.75 -16.54 6.26
C LEU A 246 21.49 -15.38 5.57
N ALA A 247 22.81 -15.26 5.77
CA ALA A 247 23.66 -14.17 5.29
C ALA A 247 23.15 -12.77 5.70
N THR A 248 22.88 -12.57 6.99
CA THR A 248 22.17 -11.40 7.55
C THR A 248 22.64 -11.09 8.96
N ASP A 249 22.21 -9.96 9.52
CA ASP A 249 22.51 -9.60 10.91
C ASP A 249 21.72 -10.44 11.95
N PRO A 250 22.28 -10.71 13.15
CA PRO A 250 21.59 -11.42 14.24
C PRO A 250 20.22 -10.83 14.64
N GLU A 251 19.99 -9.52 14.49
CA GLU A 251 18.70 -8.88 14.74
C GLU A 251 17.62 -9.45 13.81
N ILE A 252 17.85 -9.43 12.49
CA ILE A 252 16.92 -10.01 11.50
C ILE A 252 16.76 -11.51 11.70
N ALA A 253 17.85 -12.21 12.05
CA ALA A 253 17.79 -13.64 12.35
C ALA A 253 16.88 -13.93 13.55
N SER A 254 16.90 -13.07 14.58
CA SER A 254 16.04 -13.19 15.76
C SER A 254 14.55 -13.00 15.45
N HIS A 255 14.24 -12.14 14.48
CA HIS A 255 12.87 -11.99 13.97
C HIS A 255 12.40 -13.23 13.21
N VAL A 256 13.24 -13.76 12.30
CA VAL A 256 12.93 -15.01 11.58
C VAL A 256 12.74 -16.15 12.57
N ARG A 257 13.63 -16.29 13.57
CA ARG A 257 13.50 -17.31 14.63
C ARG A 257 12.16 -17.16 15.37
N THR A 258 11.85 -15.96 15.86
CA THR A 258 10.61 -15.69 16.61
C THR A 258 9.37 -16.07 15.81
N ILE A 259 9.31 -15.70 14.51
CA ILE A 259 8.19 -16.09 13.64
C ILE A 259 8.14 -17.61 13.47
N ARG A 260 9.29 -18.29 13.25
CA ARG A 260 9.32 -19.76 13.13
C ARG A 260 8.84 -20.45 14.40
N ASP A 261 9.21 -19.94 15.57
CA ASP A 261 8.79 -20.51 16.85
C ASP A 261 7.27 -20.37 17.01
N ILE A 262 6.70 -19.20 16.69
CA ILE A 262 5.25 -19.01 16.66
C ILE A 262 4.57 -19.97 15.67
N VAL A 263 5.11 -20.10 14.44
CA VAL A 263 4.55 -21.01 13.41
C VAL A 263 4.59 -22.46 13.86
N ARG A 264 5.65 -22.89 14.57
CA ARG A 264 5.77 -24.26 15.09
C ARG A 264 4.79 -24.59 16.21
N ASP A 265 4.42 -23.58 17.00
CA ASP A 265 3.51 -23.74 18.14
C ASP A 265 2.03 -23.75 17.73
N HIS A 266 1.73 -23.54 16.44
CA HIS A 266 0.38 -23.40 15.90
C HIS A 266 0.16 -24.30 14.67
N GLU A 267 -1.10 -24.59 14.34
CA GLU A 267 -1.43 -25.40 13.16
C GLU A 267 -1.40 -24.58 11.86
N SER A 268 -1.78 -23.30 11.92
CA SER A 268 -1.94 -22.47 10.73
C SER A 268 -1.87 -20.98 11.04
N VAL A 269 -0.83 -20.32 10.51
CA VAL A 269 -0.51 -18.92 10.85
C VAL A 269 -0.60 -18.01 9.63
N LEU A 270 -1.23 -16.84 9.80
CA LEU A 270 -1.08 -15.74 8.85
C LEU A 270 -0.05 -14.75 9.35
N VAL A 271 0.98 -14.48 8.56
CA VAL A 271 2.03 -13.49 8.85
C VAL A 271 1.79 -12.25 7.99
N PHE A 272 1.18 -11.22 8.58
CA PHE A 272 0.95 -9.95 7.90
C PHE A 272 2.19 -9.07 7.89
N VAL A 273 2.45 -8.45 6.75
CA VAL A 273 3.49 -7.43 6.55
C VAL A 273 2.90 -6.20 5.87
N ASN A 274 3.51 -5.05 6.09
CA ASN A 274 2.99 -3.78 5.55
C ASN A 274 3.34 -3.56 4.07
N THR A 275 4.44 -4.14 3.58
CA THR A 275 4.89 -3.94 2.19
C THR A 275 5.12 -5.26 1.47
N ARG A 276 5.01 -5.24 0.14
CA ARG A 276 5.32 -6.39 -0.71
C ARG A 276 6.81 -6.74 -0.64
N GLN A 277 7.66 -5.72 -0.50
CA GLN A 277 9.11 -5.89 -0.36
C GLN A 277 9.46 -6.68 0.90
N THR A 278 8.86 -6.33 2.05
CA THR A 278 9.02 -7.08 3.30
C THR A 278 8.51 -8.51 3.17
N ALA A 279 7.39 -8.72 2.46
CA ALA A 279 6.82 -10.05 2.23
C ALA A 279 7.81 -10.96 1.50
N GLU A 280 8.37 -10.48 0.39
CA GLU A 280 9.34 -11.21 -0.43
C GLU A 280 10.67 -11.41 0.30
N ALA A 281 11.15 -10.38 1.03
CA ALA A 281 12.39 -10.45 1.79
C ALA A 281 12.32 -11.51 2.90
N LEU A 282 11.26 -11.49 3.73
CA LEU A 282 11.01 -12.50 4.74
C LEU A 282 10.79 -13.88 4.09
N GLY A 283 9.93 -13.96 3.07
CA GLY A 283 9.61 -15.20 2.36
C GLY A 283 10.85 -15.90 1.78
N SER A 284 11.79 -15.13 1.24
CA SER A 284 13.08 -15.66 0.77
C SER A 284 13.87 -16.35 1.90
N ARG A 285 13.86 -15.80 3.12
CA ARG A 285 14.59 -16.38 4.25
C ARG A 285 13.97 -17.70 4.73
N PHE A 286 12.65 -17.75 4.87
CA PHE A 286 11.95 -19.00 5.21
C PHE A 286 12.12 -20.07 4.13
N LYS A 287 12.08 -19.67 2.86
CA LYS A 287 12.35 -20.57 1.73
C LYS A 287 13.77 -21.15 1.76
N SER A 288 14.78 -20.35 2.09
CA SER A 288 16.16 -20.83 2.24
C SER A 288 16.33 -21.82 3.40
N LEU A 289 15.46 -21.77 4.40
CA LEU A 289 15.42 -22.73 5.52
C LEU A 289 14.59 -23.99 5.20
N GLY A 290 13.86 -24.01 4.09
CA GLY A 290 12.98 -25.10 3.70
C GLY A 290 11.69 -25.18 4.54
N ASP A 291 11.29 -24.08 5.16
CA ASP A 291 10.04 -24.02 5.92
C ASP A 291 8.83 -24.01 4.97
N PRO A 292 7.71 -24.66 5.32
CA PRO A 292 6.48 -24.69 4.51
C PRO A 292 5.68 -23.37 4.64
N ILE A 293 6.35 -22.26 4.32
CA ILE A 293 5.83 -20.90 4.41
C ILE A 293 5.95 -20.24 3.03
N GLU A 294 4.84 -19.71 2.52
CA GLU A 294 4.80 -19.04 1.20
C GLU A 294 4.24 -17.62 1.26
N VAL A 295 4.52 -16.84 0.21
CA VAL A 295 4.12 -15.42 0.11
C VAL A 295 2.81 -15.30 -0.68
N HIS A 296 1.92 -14.44 -0.22
CA HIS A 296 0.66 -14.11 -0.88
C HIS A 296 0.42 -12.59 -0.93
N HIS A 297 0.45 -11.99 -2.12
CA HIS A 297 0.11 -10.58 -2.33
C HIS A 297 -0.51 -10.30 -3.71
N GLY A 298 -1.16 -9.14 -3.85
CA GLY A 298 -1.97 -8.79 -5.03
C GLY A 298 -1.25 -8.74 -6.38
N SER A 299 0.08 -8.60 -6.43
CA SER A 299 0.85 -8.64 -7.69
C SER A 299 1.15 -10.06 -8.20
N LEU A 300 0.79 -11.12 -7.45
CA LEU A 300 0.85 -12.49 -7.94
C LEU A 300 -0.26 -12.74 -8.95
N SER A 301 0.02 -13.60 -9.94
CA SER A 301 -1.00 -14.00 -10.91
C SER A 301 -2.18 -14.68 -10.21
N LYS A 302 -3.36 -14.61 -10.82
CA LYS A 302 -4.59 -15.21 -10.27
C LYS A 302 -4.40 -16.71 -9.97
N ASP A 303 -3.80 -17.43 -10.90
CA ASP A 303 -3.61 -18.89 -10.78
C ASP A 303 -2.65 -19.23 -9.63
N VAL A 304 -1.60 -18.45 -9.44
CA VAL A 304 -0.66 -18.62 -8.30
C VAL A 304 -1.35 -18.36 -6.98
N ARG A 305 -2.18 -17.31 -6.89
CA ARG A 305 -2.91 -17.01 -5.65
C ARG A 305 -3.87 -18.12 -5.27
N ILE A 306 -4.63 -18.65 -6.23
CA ILE A 306 -5.56 -19.75 -6.00
C ILE A 306 -4.80 -21.02 -5.53
N ASP A 307 -3.68 -21.35 -6.16
CA ASP A 307 -2.86 -22.50 -5.75
C ASP A 307 -2.36 -22.38 -4.31
N VAL A 308 -1.81 -21.20 -3.94
CA VAL A 308 -1.33 -20.93 -2.58
C VAL A 308 -2.46 -20.99 -1.55
N GLU A 309 -3.62 -20.39 -1.88
CA GLU A 309 -4.83 -20.45 -1.06
C GLU A 309 -5.32 -21.89 -0.84
N ASP A 310 -5.39 -22.69 -1.89
CA ASP A 310 -5.88 -24.07 -1.83
C ASP A 310 -4.92 -24.97 -1.04
N ARG A 311 -3.60 -24.81 -1.21
CA ARG A 311 -2.57 -25.55 -0.46
C ARG A 311 -2.57 -25.20 1.02
N PHE A 312 -2.77 -23.93 1.37
CA PHE A 312 -2.92 -23.50 2.76
C PHE A 312 -4.21 -24.07 3.38
N LYS A 313 -5.33 -24.02 2.66
CA LYS A 313 -6.60 -24.65 3.09
C LYS A 313 -6.47 -26.17 3.30
N ALA A 314 -5.65 -26.83 2.49
CA ALA A 314 -5.38 -28.26 2.59
C ALA A 314 -4.44 -28.64 3.74
N GLY A 315 -3.82 -27.65 4.41
CA GLY A 315 -2.82 -27.88 5.46
C GLY A 315 -1.45 -28.32 4.94
N GLU A 316 -1.13 -28.02 3.68
CA GLU A 316 0.19 -28.28 3.10
C GLU A 316 1.22 -27.17 3.43
N LEU A 317 0.74 -26.02 3.90
CA LEU A 317 1.52 -24.87 4.31
C LEU A 317 1.18 -24.53 5.76
N ASP A 318 2.21 -24.36 6.60
CA ASP A 318 2.04 -24.02 8.02
C ASP A 318 1.75 -22.52 8.18
N ALA A 319 2.23 -21.68 7.25
CA ALA A 319 1.96 -20.25 7.28
C ALA A 319 1.94 -19.57 5.90
N LEU A 320 1.24 -18.43 5.84
CA LEU A 320 1.26 -17.53 4.70
C LEU A 320 1.73 -16.13 5.09
N ILE A 321 2.75 -15.62 4.38
CA ILE A 321 3.19 -14.23 4.50
C ILE A 321 2.40 -13.36 3.54
N CYS A 322 1.61 -12.43 4.06
CA CYS A 322 0.63 -11.70 3.26
C CYS A 322 0.61 -10.21 3.54
N THR A 323 0.21 -9.43 2.52
CA THR A 323 -0.12 -8.00 2.69
C THR A 323 -1.62 -7.85 2.96
N SER A 324 -2.19 -6.67 2.71
CA SER A 324 -3.63 -6.41 2.80
C SER A 324 -4.55 -7.31 1.93
N SER A 325 -3.99 -8.15 1.06
CA SER A 325 -4.78 -9.10 0.27
C SER A 325 -5.55 -10.12 1.11
N MET A 326 -5.11 -10.39 2.35
CA MET A 326 -5.71 -11.37 3.26
C MET A 326 -6.39 -10.73 4.48
N GLU A 327 -6.45 -9.40 4.55
CA GLU A 327 -7.10 -8.65 5.65
C GLU A 327 -8.62 -8.86 5.65
N LEU A 328 -9.22 -8.87 4.46
CA LEU A 328 -10.67 -8.88 4.27
C LEU A 328 -11.20 -10.31 4.11
N GLY A 329 -12.51 -10.49 4.29
CA GLY A 329 -13.27 -11.74 4.53
C GLY A 329 -13.16 -12.93 3.57
N ILE A 330 -12.04 -13.16 2.89
CA ILE A 330 -11.76 -14.35 2.07
C ILE A 330 -11.65 -15.57 2.99
N ASP A 331 -12.47 -16.61 2.86
CA ASP A 331 -12.26 -17.84 3.62
C ASP A 331 -10.96 -18.52 3.17
N VAL A 332 -9.98 -18.65 4.07
CA VAL A 332 -8.69 -19.34 3.86
C VAL A 332 -8.56 -20.60 4.74
N GLY A 333 -9.67 -21.07 5.32
CA GLY A 333 -9.69 -22.22 6.20
C GLY A 333 -9.40 -21.85 7.66
N ARG A 334 -8.90 -22.83 8.43
CA ARG A 334 -8.69 -22.71 9.88
C ARG A 334 -7.36 -22.03 10.15
N VAL A 335 -7.38 -20.75 10.49
CA VAL A 335 -6.24 -20.01 11.05
C VAL A 335 -6.41 -19.96 12.57
N ASP A 336 -5.39 -20.36 13.33
CA ASP A 336 -5.41 -20.33 14.79
C ASP A 336 -4.56 -19.21 15.40
N HIS A 337 -3.61 -18.63 14.65
CA HIS A 337 -2.83 -17.46 15.09
C HIS A 337 -2.50 -16.49 13.96
N VAL A 338 -2.33 -15.22 14.32
CA VAL A 338 -1.89 -14.17 13.41
C VAL A 338 -0.60 -13.54 13.93
N VAL A 339 0.39 -13.42 13.06
CA VAL A 339 1.59 -12.62 13.32
C VAL A 339 1.48 -11.35 12.51
N GLN A 340 1.65 -10.21 13.16
CA GLN A 340 1.79 -8.91 12.53
C GLN A 340 3.27 -8.51 12.60
N TYR A 341 3.95 -8.41 11.47
CA TYR A 341 5.35 -7.97 11.43
C TYR A 341 5.45 -6.45 11.26
N ASN A 342 6.13 -5.82 12.20
CA ASN A 342 6.13 -4.38 12.50
C ASN A 342 4.75 -3.86 12.90
N SER A 343 4.70 -2.64 13.41
CA SER A 343 3.46 -1.96 13.74
C SER A 343 2.44 -2.05 12.59
N PRO A 344 1.17 -2.41 12.88
CA PRO A 344 0.11 -2.41 11.87
C PRO A 344 -0.27 -0.99 11.41
N ARG A 345 0.33 0.05 12.01
CA ARG A 345 0.11 1.49 11.81
C ARG A 345 -1.28 2.01 12.20
N GLU A 346 -2.32 1.19 12.08
CA GLU A 346 -3.73 1.49 12.38
C GLU A 346 -4.36 0.39 13.25
N VAL A 347 -5.28 0.80 14.14
CA VAL A 347 -6.03 -0.07 15.06
C VAL A 347 -7.03 -0.95 14.31
N SER A 348 -7.78 -0.35 13.39
CA SER A 348 -8.73 -1.05 12.51
C SER A 348 -8.09 -2.24 11.80
N ARG A 349 -6.89 -2.07 11.25
CA ARG A 349 -6.12 -3.14 10.57
C ARG A 349 -5.73 -4.25 11.52
N LEU A 350 -5.24 -3.94 12.71
CA LEU A 350 -4.87 -4.98 13.68
C LEU A 350 -6.09 -5.87 14.01
N LEU A 351 -7.25 -5.25 14.24
CA LEU A 351 -8.50 -5.96 14.54
C LEU A 351 -8.97 -6.81 13.35
N GLN A 352 -8.91 -6.29 12.12
CA GLN A 352 -9.26 -7.06 10.92
C GLN A 352 -8.32 -8.25 10.71
N ARG A 353 -7.00 -8.01 10.79
CA ARG A 353 -5.94 -9.02 10.61
C ARG A 353 -6.05 -10.12 11.66
N VAL A 354 -6.15 -9.78 12.94
CA VAL A 354 -6.25 -10.77 14.02
C VAL A 354 -7.62 -11.43 14.06
N GLY A 355 -8.67 -10.74 13.61
CA GLY A 355 -9.99 -11.33 13.37
C GLY A 355 -9.99 -12.47 12.34
N ARG A 356 -8.89 -12.68 11.62
CA ARG A 356 -8.68 -13.87 10.78
C ARG A 356 -8.35 -15.13 11.56
N ALA A 357 -7.82 -15.01 12.78
CA ALA A 357 -7.56 -16.14 13.67
C ALA A 357 -8.82 -16.53 14.45
N GLY A 358 -8.96 -17.82 14.77
CA GLY A 358 -9.99 -18.29 15.70
C GLY A 358 -11.43 -18.15 15.17
N HIS A 359 -11.65 -18.37 13.87
CA HIS A 359 -12.94 -18.20 13.16
C HIS A 359 -14.13 -19.08 13.64
N ARG A 360 -14.10 -19.68 14.84
CA ARG A 360 -15.21 -20.45 15.41
C ARG A 360 -15.80 -19.76 16.63
N LEU A 361 -17.12 -19.84 16.76
CA LEU A 361 -17.85 -19.44 17.96
C LEU A 361 -17.25 -20.11 19.20
N GLY A 362 -16.71 -19.31 20.12
CA GLY A 362 -16.13 -19.80 21.37
C GLY A 362 -14.60 -19.74 21.45
N VAL A 363 -13.90 -19.52 20.34
CA VAL A 363 -12.42 -19.51 20.28
C VAL A 363 -11.90 -18.07 20.42
N VAL A 364 -10.75 -17.93 21.08
CA VAL A 364 -10.02 -16.65 21.21
C VAL A 364 -9.18 -16.43 19.95
N SER A 365 -9.32 -15.27 19.32
CA SER A 365 -8.46 -14.83 18.23
C SER A 365 -7.15 -14.32 18.84
N ARG A 366 -6.02 -14.93 18.48
CA ARG A 366 -4.71 -14.56 19.02
C ARG A 366 -3.85 -13.89 17.96
N GLY A 367 -3.20 -12.81 18.35
CA GLY A 367 -2.34 -12.01 17.49
C GLY A 367 -1.04 -11.60 18.19
N THR A 368 0.10 -11.88 17.57
CA THR A 368 1.40 -11.37 18.05
C THR A 368 1.92 -10.29 17.10
N VAL A 369 2.22 -9.11 17.62
CA VAL A 369 2.91 -8.04 16.87
C VAL A 369 4.41 -8.15 17.14
N VAL A 370 5.18 -8.53 16.13
CA VAL A 370 6.65 -8.61 16.20
C VAL A 370 7.21 -7.27 15.73
N THR A 371 7.86 -6.54 16.63
CA THR A 371 8.35 -5.17 16.40
C THR A 371 9.86 -5.12 16.26
N ASP A 372 10.35 -4.08 15.59
CA ASP A 372 11.74 -3.97 15.16
C ASP A 372 12.56 -2.94 15.95
N HIS A 373 12.03 -1.73 16.12
CA HIS A 373 12.76 -0.63 16.75
C HIS A 373 11.90 0.11 17.79
N PRO A 374 12.47 0.98 18.64
CA PRO A 374 11.76 1.60 19.75
C PRO A 374 10.44 2.31 19.40
N ASP A 375 10.42 3.14 18.35
CA ASP A 375 9.16 3.82 17.94
C ASP A 375 8.12 2.81 17.43
N ASP A 376 8.54 1.80 16.66
CA ASP A 376 7.66 0.73 16.19
C ASP A 376 7.06 -0.07 17.35
N THR A 377 7.87 -0.37 18.37
CA THR A 377 7.41 -1.01 19.60
C THR A 377 6.40 -0.13 20.35
N LEU A 378 6.72 1.14 20.62
CA LEU A 378 5.80 2.04 21.34
C LEU A 378 4.49 2.26 20.56
N GLU A 379 4.58 2.36 19.24
CA GLU A 379 3.42 2.47 18.34
C GLU A 379 2.55 1.21 18.38
N ALA A 380 3.15 0.03 18.28
CA ALA A 380 2.45 -1.25 18.38
C ALA A 380 1.79 -1.43 19.75
N LEU A 381 2.44 -1.00 20.84
CA LEU A 381 1.85 -1.00 22.18
C LEU A 381 0.61 -0.11 22.24
N ALA A 382 0.71 1.13 21.76
CA ALA A 382 -0.43 2.04 21.68
C ALA A 382 -1.57 1.38 20.90
N ILE A 383 -1.31 0.92 19.67
CA ILE A 383 -2.32 0.28 18.81
C ILE A 383 -2.96 -0.94 19.48
N ALA A 384 -2.18 -1.84 20.06
CA ALA A 384 -2.71 -3.04 20.71
C ALA A 384 -3.58 -2.68 21.92
N ARG A 385 -3.21 -1.68 22.73
CA ARG A 385 -4.06 -1.20 23.83
C ARG A 385 -5.34 -0.52 23.33
N ARG A 386 -5.28 0.28 22.25
CA ARG A 386 -6.48 0.88 21.62
C ARG A 386 -7.42 -0.22 21.12
N ALA A 387 -6.86 -1.27 20.49
CA ALA A 387 -7.60 -2.41 19.97
C ALA A 387 -8.33 -3.17 21.09
N VAL A 388 -7.66 -3.45 22.22
CA VAL A 388 -8.30 -4.05 23.42
C VAL A 388 -9.42 -3.17 23.97
N SER A 389 -9.28 -1.85 23.84
CA SER A 389 -10.25 -0.86 24.34
C SER A 389 -11.36 -0.52 23.35
N GLY A 390 -11.37 -1.11 22.14
CA GLY A 390 -12.33 -0.79 21.08
C GLY A 390 -12.16 0.60 20.45
N GLU A 391 -11.03 1.26 20.67
CA GLU A 391 -10.77 2.63 20.19
C GLU A 391 -10.23 2.64 18.76
N VAL A 392 -11.14 2.54 17.79
CA VAL A 392 -10.82 2.51 16.36
C VAL A 392 -10.85 3.91 15.73
N GLU A 393 -10.08 4.12 14.67
CA GLU A 393 -10.07 5.39 13.93
C GLU A 393 -11.46 5.72 13.33
N PRO A 394 -11.84 7.01 13.27
CA PRO A 394 -13.09 7.43 12.64
C PRO A 394 -13.08 7.17 11.12
N ALA A 395 -14.26 6.89 10.56
CA ALA A 395 -14.42 6.74 9.12
C ALA A 395 -14.33 8.11 8.43
N ARG A 396 -13.30 8.35 7.62
CA ARG A 396 -13.15 9.61 6.87
C ARG A 396 -14.03 9.62 5.63
N VAL A 397 -15.29 10.00 5.78
CA VAL A 397 -16.26 10.10 4.66
C VAL A 397 -15.89 11.24 3.71
N HIS A 398 -15.92 10.97 2.40
CA HIS A 398 -15.68 11.97 1.35
C HIS A 398 -16.91 12.88 1.15
N HIS A 399 -17.08 13.87 2.03
CA HIS A 399 -18.15 14.88 1.93
C HIS A 399 -17.96 15.84 0.76
N GLY A 400 -19.00 16.04 -0.07
CA GLY A 400 -19.00 17.07 -1.12
C GLY A 400 -18.00 16.82 -2.27
N SER A 401 -17.65 15.56 -2.57
CA SER A 401 -16.75 15.20 -3.67
C SER A 401 -17.32 15.62 -5.04
N LEU A 402 -16.88 16.74 -5.62
CA LEU A 402 -17.52 17.32 -6.81
C LEU A 402 -17.30 16.49 -8.06
N ASP A 403 -16.21 15.73 -8.15
CA ASP A 403 -15.99 14.75 -9.22
C ASP A 403 -16.98 13.59 -9.19
N THR A 404 -17.39 13.17 -7.98
CA THR A 404 -18.43 12.17 -7.78
C THR A 404 -19.79 12.76 -8.15
N VAL A 405 -20.05 14.02 -7.78
CA VAL A 405 -21.25 14.77 -8.21
C VAL A 405 -21.29 14.85 -9.74
N ALA A 406 -20.18 15.24 -10.37
CA ALA A 406 -20.04 15.34 -11.82
C ALA A 406 -20.36 14.01 -12.51
N ASN A 407 -19.75 12.92 -12.03
CA ASN A 407 -20.00 11.57 -12.51
C ASN A 407 -21.48 11.17 -12.36
N GLN A 408 -22.07 11.45 -11.20
CA GLN A 408 -23.43 11.02 -10.90
C GLN A 408 -24.50 11.88 -11.56
N ILE A 409 -24.27 13.16 -11.85
CA ILE A 409 -25.16 13.96 -12.71
C ILE A 409 -25.29 13.28 -14.08
N VAL A 410 -24.17 12.88 -14.68
CA VAL A 410 -24.20 12.15 -15.95
C VAL A 410 -24.91 10.80 -15.79
N GLY A 411 -24.74 10.13 -14.65
CA GLY A 411 -25.49 8.92 -14.30
C GLY A 411 -27.01 9.13 -14.24
N VAL A 412 -27.48 10.22 -13.63
CA VAL A 412 -28.90 10.59 -13.60
C VAL A 412 -29.41 10.89 -15.02
N VAL A 413 -28.68 11.67 -15.82
CA VAL A 413 -29.05 11.90 -17.24
C VAL A 413 -29.11 10.57 -18.01
N MET A 414 -28.20 9.63 -17.73
CA MET A 414 -28.22 8.29 -18.34
C MET A 414 -29.48 7.51 -18.00
N ASP A 415 -29.98 7.62 -16.76
CA ASP A 415 -31.16 6.92 -16.26
C ASP A 415 -32.47 7.42 -16.90
N TYR A 416 -32.62 8.74 -17.02
CA TYR A 416 -33.87 9.37 -17.46
C TYR A 416 -33.89 9.75 -18.95
N GLY A 417 -32.72 10.02 -19.56
CA GLY A 417 -32.63 10.67 -20.87
C GLY A 417 -32.65 12.18 -20.72
N ASP A 418 -33.82 12.71 -20.35
CA ASP A 418 -34.06 14.13 -20.11
C ASP A 418 -34.54 14.30 -18.65
N VAL A 419 -33.91 15.20 -17.90
CA VAL A 419 -34.19 15.37 -16.46
C VAL A 419 -34.00 16.83 -16.08
N SER A 420 -34.79 17.33 -15.12
CA SER A 420 -34.55 18.68 -14.63
C SER A 420 -33.31 18.75 -13.76
N ALA A 421 -32.56 19.86 -13.82
CA ALA A 421 -31.36 20.01 -12.98
C ALA A 421 -31.73 20.01 -11.50
N ARG A 422 -32.90 20.58 -11.15
CA ARG A 422 -33.45 20.48 -9.79
C ARG A 422 -33.65 19.04 -9.31
N ARG A 423 -34.20 18.16 -10.16
CA ARG A 423 -34.41 16.75 -9.78
C ARG A 423 -33.09 16.02 -9.61
N ALA A 424 -32.10 16.29 -10.46
CA ALA A 424 -30.76 15.73 -10.32
C ALA A 424 -30.11 16.17 -8.99
N TYR A 425 -30.22 17.46 -8.64
CA TYR A 425 -29.77 17.99 -7.35
C TYR A 425 -30.45 17.28 -6.18
N GLU A 426 -31.77 17.17 -6.18
CA GLU A 426 -32.54 16.50 -5.11
C GLU A 426 -32.19 15.01 -4.96
N ILE A 427 -31.91 14.30 -6.05
CA ILE A 427 -31.46 12.90 -5.96
C ILE A 427 -30.10 12.81 -5.27
N ILE A 428 -29.17 13.69 -5.62
CA ILE A 428 -27.79 13.70 -5.12
C ILE A 428 -27.75 14.11 -3.64
N THR A 429 -28.44 15.19 -3.26
CA THR A 429 -28.41 15.72 -1.89
C THR A 429 -29.16 14.88 -0.87
N ARG A 430 -29.99 13.91 -1.29
CA ARG A 430 -30.51 12.86 -0.39
C ARG A 430 -29.46 11.90 0.12
N ALA A 431 -28.31 11.80 -0.54
CA ALA A 431 -27.20 10.98 -0.09
C ALA A 431 -26.40 11.73 0.99
N TYR A 432 -26.16 11.08 2.14
CA TYR A 432 -25.54 11.71 3.31
C TYR A 432 -24.25 12.47 3.03
N PRO A 433 -23.28 11.97 2.22
CA PRO A 433 -22.05 12.73 1.94
C PRO A 433 -22.27 14.04 1.18
N PHE A 434 -23.42 14.22 0.52
CA PHE A 434 -23.73 15.35 -0.35
C PHE A 434 -24.92 16.19 0.13
N ARG A 435 -25.43 15.94 1.34
CA ARG A 435 -26.59 16.66 1.89
C ARG A 435 -26.39 18.18 2.02
N ASP A 436 -25.13 18.57 2.25
CA ASP A 436 -24.71 19.96 2.43
C ASP A 436 -24.11 20.55 1.14
N LEU A 437 -24.28 19.89 -0.02
CA LEU A 437 -23.81 20.39 -1.31
C LEU A 437 -24.53 21.68 -1.68
N ASP A 438 -23.76 22.75 -1.85
CA ASP A 438 -24.28 24.06 -2.24
C ASP A 438 -24.88 24.03 -3.66
N GLU A 439 -25.95 24.80 -3.87
CA GLU A 439 -26.64 24.84 -5.15
C GLU A 439 -25.80 25.53 -6.24
N ASP A 440 -24.98 26.53 -5.87
CA ASP A 440 -24.09 27.21 -6.81
C ASP A 440 -22.93 26.31 -7.22
N ASP A 441 -22.37 25.51 -6.30
CA ASP A 441 -21.38 24.47 -6.62
C ASP A 441 -21.95 23.43 -7.60
N PHE A 442 -23.17 22.94 -7.33
CA PHE A 442 -23.87 22.02 -8.24
C PHE A 442 -24.05 22.65 -9.63
N ARG A 443 -24.49 23.91 -9.70
CA ARG A 443 -24.64 24.62 -10.98
C ARG A 443 -23.32 24.80 -11.71
N ALA A 444 -22.23 25.10 -10.98
CA ALA A 444 -20.89 25.20 -11.55
C ALA A 444 -20.45 23.87 -12.17
N VAL A 445 -20.66 22.75 -11.47
CA VAL A 445 -20.39 21.40 -11.99
C VAL A 445 -21.22 21.10 -13.25
N VAL A 446 -22.52 21.42 -13.25
CA VAL A 446 -23.39 21.21 -14.43
C VAL A 446 -22.90 22.01 -15.64
N ARG A 447 -22.53 23.29 -15.44
CA ARG A 447 -21.96 24.13 -16.51
C ARG A 447 -20.65 23.56 -17.05
N GLU A 448 -19.79 23.07 -16.16
CA GLU A 448 -18.52 22.43 -16.53
C GLU A 448 -18.78 21.16 -17.37
N LEU A 449 -19.72 20.30 -16.95
CA LEU A 449 -20.12 19.11 -17.72
C LEU A 449 -20.68 19.45 -19.10
N SER A 450 -21.47 20.52 -19.19
CA SER A 450 -22.01 21.02 -20.46
C SER A 450 -20.90 21.58 -21.36
N GLY A 451 -19.95 22.33 -20.79
CA GLY A 451 -18.76 22.84 -21.48
C GLY A 451 -17.88 21.72 -22.04
N ASN A 452 -17.74 20.63 -21.28
CA ASN A 452 -17.04 19.41 -21.69
C ASN A 452 -17.86 18.50 -22.62
N HIS A 453 -19.02 18.96 -23.08
CA HIS A 453 -19.93 18.24 -23.99
C HIS A 453 -20.38 16.86 -23.47
N LEU A 454 -20.48 16.68 -22.15
CA LEU A 454 -20.95 15.44 -21.54
C LEU A 454 -22.47 15.38 -21.40
N LEU A 455 -23.13 16.54 -21.38
CA LEU A 455 -24.57 16.73 -21.38
C LEU A 455 -24.90 18.06 -22.07
N TRP A 456 -26.18 18.28 -22.38
CA TRP A 456 -26.68 19.60 -22.77
C TRP A 456 -27.42 20.22 -21.58
N LEU A 457 -27.17 21.50 -21.34
CA LEU A 457 -27.88 22.32 -20.35
C LEU A 457 -28.74 23.38 -21.07
N ASP A 458 -30.04 23.36 -20.80
CA ASP A 458 -30.96 24.46 -21.13
C ASP A 458 -31.32 25.18 -19.82
N GLU A 459 -30.61 26.27 -19.51
CA GLU A 459 -30.79 27.03 -18.26
C GLU A 459 -32.20 27.62 -18.14
N ASP A 460 -32.81 28.06 -19.24
CA ASP A 460 -34.15 28.68 -19.24
C ASP A 460 -35.25 27.66 -18.88
N LYS A 461 -35.03 26.38 -19.19
CA LYS A 461 -35.99 25.30 -18.92
C LYS A 461 -35.63 24.41 -17.72
N ASP A 462 -34.52 24.69 -17.03
CA ASP A 462 -33.96 23.83 -15.99
C ASP A 462 -33.79 22.38 -16.49
N LEU A 463 -33.29 22.17 -17.71
CA LEU A 463 -33.27 20.85 -18.36
C LEU A 463 -31.85 20.37 -18.67
N LEU A 464 -31.58 19.10 -18.32
CA LEU A 464 -30.38 18.35 -18.66
C LEU A 464 -30.72 17.23 -19.65
N GLU A 465 -30.01 17.17 -20.77
CA GLU A 465 -30.23 16.18 -21.82
C GLU A 465 -28.94 15.44 -22.20
N LYS A 466 -29.10 14.25 -22.78
CA LYS A 466 -27.97 13.47 -23.32
C LYS A 466 -27.28 14.21 -24.47
N SER A 467 -25.95 14.28 -24.39
CA SER A 467 -25.10 14.66 -25.51
C SER A 467 -24.59 13.42 -26.25
N GLY A 468 -23.81 13.63 -27.33
CA GLY A 468 -23.11 12.54 -28.02
C GLY A 468 -21.99 11.87 -27.20
N GLY A 469 -21.54 12.49 -26.11
CA GLY A 469 -20.43 12.02 -25.26
C GLY A 469 -20.86 11.36 -23.95
N THR A 470 -22.11 11.56 -23.52
CA THR A 470 -22.65 11.06 -22.23
C THR A 470 -22.38 9.57 -22.02
N TRP A 471 -22.69 8.75 -23.02
CA TRP A 471 -22.61 7.30 -22.93
C TRP A 471 -21.15 6.83 -22.81
N GLN A 472 -20.26 7.31 -23.67
CA GLN A 472 -18.85 6.91 -23.69
C GLN A 472 -18.16 7.31 -22.39
N TYR A 473 -18.43 8.52 -21.89
CA TYR A 473 -17.87 9.01 -20.65
C TYR A 473 -18.34 8.16 -19.45
N PHE A 474 -19.65 7.91 -19.33
CA PHE A 474 -20.17 7.23 -18.13
C PHE A 474 -19.64 5.81 -18.01
N TYR A 475 -19.62 5.04 -19.11
CA TYR A 475 -19.04 3.68 -19.10
C TYR A 475 -17.52 3.68 -18.95
N ALA A 476 -16.82 4.74 -19.38
CA ALA A 476 -15.39 4.88 -19.17
C ALA A 476 -15.03 5.21 -17.70
N ASN A 477 -15.96 5.84 -16.97
CA ASN A 477 -15.79 6.35 -15.61
C ASN A 477 -16.78 5.72 -14.60
N LEU A 478 -17.09 4.43 -14.75
CA LEU A 478 -17.96 3.72 -13.78
C LEU A 478 -17.33 3.64 -12.38
N SER A 479 -16.01 3.63 -12.30
CA SER A 479 -15.24 3.56 -11.07
C SER A 479 -14.71 4.94 -10.69
N MET A 480 -14.84 5.31 -9.42
CA MET A 480 -14.14 6.46 -8.84
C MET A 480 -12.71 6.12 -8.41
N ILE A 481 -12.27 4.86 -8.53
CA ILE A 481 -10.87 4.50 -8.36
C ILE A 481 -10.07 5.18 -9.49
N PRO A 482 -9.00 5.94 -9.17
CA PRO A 482 -8.10 6.52 -10.16
C PRO A 482 -7.44 5.45 -11.02
N ASP A 483 -7.19 5.76 -12.29
CA ASP A 483 -6.35 4.91 -13.13
C ASP A 483 -4.88 5.23 -12.76
N GLU A 484 -4.15 4.26 -12.22
CA GLU A 484 -2.73 4.42 -11.88
C GLU A 484 -1.86 3.87 -13.03
N GLU A 485 -0.99 4.72 -13.59
CA GLU A 485 0.07 4.25 -14.48
C GLU A 485 1.25 3.70 -13.67
N THR A 486 2.03 2.83 -14.30
CA THR A 486 3.26 2.29 -13.73
C THR A 486 4.45 2.71 -14.57
N TYR A 487 5.49 3.21 -13.91
CA TYR A 487 6.77 3.54 -14.52
C TYR A 487 7.71 2.34 -14.44
N ASP A 488 8.40 2.05 -15.54
CA ASP A 488 9.44 1.02 -15.58
C ASP A 488 10.73 1.55 -14.92
N VAL A 489 11.26 0.81 -13.95
CA VAL A 489 12.54 1.15 -13.30
C VAL A 489 13.67 0.50 -14.06
N HIS A 490 14.62 1.30 -14.54
CA HIS A 490 15.76 0.84 -15.33
C HIS A 490 17.08 1.22 -14.68
N ASP A 491 17.94 0.22 -14.50
CA ASP A 491 19.33 0.44 -14.15
C ASP A 491 20.06 1.06 -15.34
N ILE A 492 20.61 2.27 -15.18
CA ILE A 492 21.37 2.93 -16.25
C ILE A 492 22.67 2.17 -16.59
N SER A 493 23.21 1.40 -15.63
CA SER A 493 24.47 0.69 -15.79
C SER A 493 24.29 -0.63 -16.56
N SER A 494 23.29 -1.43 -16.20
CA SER A 494 23.01 -2.71 -16.87
C SER A 494 21.97 -2.62 -18.00
N ARG A 495 21.26 -1.48 -18.12
CA ARG A 495 20.09 -1.26 -19.01
C ARG A 495 18.97 -2.30 -18.82
N ARG A 496 18.93 -2.95 -17.66
CA ARG A 496 17.94 -3.95 -17.30
C ARG A 496 16.77 -3.28 -16.58
N GLN A 497 15.57 -3.73 -16.88
CA GLN A 497 14.38 -3.40 -16.09
C GLN A 497 14.46 -4.11 -14.72
N ILE A 498 14.53 -3.31 -13.66
CA ILE A 498 14.59 -3.75 -12.27
C ILE A 498 13.18 -4.01 -11.72
N GLY A 499 12.18 -3.25 -12.16
CA GLY A 499 10.81 -3.42 -11.68
C GLY A 499 9.91 -2.33 -12.21
N THR A 500 8.80 -2.11 -11.51
CA THR A 500 7.85 -1.04 -11.79
C THR A 500 7.52 -0.26 -10.52
N LEU A 501 7.21 1.02 -10.68
CA LEU A 501 6.75 1.93 -9.63
C LEU A 501 5.42 2.53 -10.05
N ASN A 502 4.50 2.78 -9.12
CA ASN A 502 3.26 3.48 -9.45
C ASN A 502 3.55 4.97 -9.69
N GLU A 503 2.79 5.62 -10.57
CA GLU A 503 2.97 7.03 -10.92
C GLU A 503 2.92 7.98 -9.70
N LYS A 504 1.96 7.77 -8.78
CA LYS A 504 1.89 8.54 -7.52
C LYS A 504 3.19 8.44 -6.70
N PHE A 505 3.87 7.29 -6.75
CA PHE A 505 5.17 7.15 -6.11
C PHE A 505 6.24 7.98 -6.82
N VAL A 506 6.30 7.90 -8.15
CA VAL A 506 7.30 8.62 -8.93
C VAL A 506 7.20 10.13 -8.69
N LEU A 507 5.98 10.66 -8.65
CA LEU A 507 5.72 12.08 -8.44
C LEU A 507 6.04 12.56 -7.01
N ASN A 508 5.76 11.74 -6.00
CA ASN A 508 5.96 12.14 -4.60
C ASN A 508 7.40 11.87 -4.11
N PHE A 509 8.08 10.85 -4.65
CA PHE A 509 9.29 10.30 -4.03
C PHE A 509 10.45 10.04 -4.99
N ALA A 510 10.25 10.06 -6.32
CA ALA A 510 11.32 9.78 -7.28
C ALA A 510 11.98 11.06 -7.86
N ALA A 511 12.17 12.08 -7.04
CA ALA A 511 12.96 13.25 -7.46
C ALA A 511 14.41 12.83 -7.79
N PRO A 512 15.10 13.46 -8.76
CA PRO A 512 16.51 13.19 -9.02
C PRO A 512 17.37 13.29 -7.75
N GLY A 513 18.11 12.23 -7.44
CA GLY A 513 18.88 12.08 -6.22
C GLY A 513 18.17 11.34 -5.08
N ALA A 514 16.85 11.16 -5.17
CA ALA A 514 16.08 10.38 -4.20
C ALA A 514 16.50 8.91 -4.20
N THR A 515 16.37 8.28 -3.04
CA THR A 515 16.86 6.93 -2.76
C THR A 515 15.69 6.05 -2.35
N PHE A 516 15.55 4.90 -3.00
CA PHE A 516 14.45 3.97 -2.70
C PHE A 516 14.91 2.53 -2.85
N ILE A 517 14.16 1.62 -2.24
CA ILE A 517 14.47 0.19 -2.27
C ILE A 517 13.55 -0.52 -3.27
N GLN A 518 14.15 -1.29 -4.17
CA GLN A 518 13.43 -2.16 -5.10
C GLN A 518 14.17 -3.49 -5.22
N ARG A 519 13.43 -4.59 -5.02
CA ARG A 519 13.98 -5.97 -5.00
C ARG A 519 15.09 -6.18 -3.95
N GLY A 520 15.05 -5.46 -2.82
CA GLY A 520 16.04 -5.59 -1.75
C GLY A 520 17.40 -4.97 -2.10
N GLU A 521 17.46 -4.10 -3.10
CA GLU A 521 18.63 -3.30 -3.41
C GLU A 521 18.24 -1.81 -3.34
N MET A 522 19.18 -0.98 -2.88
CA MET A 522 18.98 0.46 -2.79
C MET A 522 19.39 1.12 -4.10
N TRP A 523 18.47 1.90 -4.65
CA TRP A 523 18.60 2.57 -5.93
C TRP A 523 18.49 4.08 -5.74
N ARG A 524 19.39 4.83 -6.38
CA ARG A 524 19.29 6.28 -6.49
C ARG A 524 18.66 6.63 -7.82
N VAL A 525 17.64 7.49 -7.78
CA VAL A 525 17.04 8.06 -8.99
C VAL A 525 18.05 9.00 -9.64
N ASN A 526 18.39 8.73 -10.89
CA ASN A 526 19.19 9.62 -11.72
C ASN A 526 18.31 10.64 -12.41
N ASP A 527 17.26 10.15 -13.07
CA ASP A 527 16.27 10.94 -13.78
C ASP A 527 14.97 10.16 -13.94
N VAL A 528 13.88 10.89 -14.17
CA VAL A 528 12.58 10.34 -14.52
C VAL A 528 12.27 10.81 -15.93
N ASP A 529 12.01 9.86 -16.82
CA ASP A 529 11.56 10.08 -18.19
C ASP A 529 10.05 9.84 -18.24
N ASP A 530 9.28 10.93 -18.12
CA ASP A 530 7.82 10.89 -18.18
C ASP A 530 7.28 10.53 -19.58
N GLU A 531 8.08 10.67 -20.64
CA GLU A 531 7.64 10.34 -22.01
C GLU A 531 7.66 8.83 -22.26
N GLU A 532 8.67 8.13 -21.73
CA GLU A 532 8.77 6.67 -21.78
C GLU A 532 8.12 5.98 -20.56
N ALA A 533 7.57 6.74 -19.60
CA ALA A 533 7.12 6.26 -18.29
C ALA A 533 8.22 5.41 -17.62
N ARG A 534 9.40 5.99 -17.45
CA ARG A 534 10.60 5.27 -17.05
C ARG A 534 11.39 6.03 -16.00
N VAL A 535 11.76 5.34 -14.91
CA VAL A 535 12.68 5.86 -13.89
C VAL A 535 14.06 5.26 -14.11
N ASN A 536 15.03 6.11 -14.42
CA ASN A 536 16.41 5.70 -14.59
C ASN A 536 17.14 5.80 -13.24
N VAL A 537 17.76 4.69 -12.83
CA VAL A 537 18.37 4.57 -11.51
C VAL A 537 19.79 4.01 -11.57
N SER A 538 20.56 4.28 -10.52
CA SER A 538 21.86 3.67 -10.26
C SER A 538 21.90 3.01 -8.88
N PRO A 539 22.61 1.89 -8.70
CA PRO A 539 22.71 1.24 -7.41
C PRO A 539 23.56 2.08 -6.43
N ILE A 540 23.22 2.04 -5.14
CA ILE A 540 23.99 2.72 -4.09
C ILE A 540 25.11 1.79 -3.59
N GLU A 541 26.35 2.29 -3.57
CA GLU A 541 27.55 1.50 -3.26
C GLU A 541 27.78 1.29 -1.74
N ASP A 542 27.28 2.21 -0.91
CA ASP A 542 27.35 2.14 0.56
C ASP A 542 25.98 2.49 1.17
N PRO A 543 25.08 1.51 1.32
CA PRO A 543 23.75 1.72 1.88
C PRO A 543 23.76 2.22 3.33
N GLY A 544 24.84 1.98 4.08
CA GLY A 544 24.94 2.36 5.50
C GLY A 544 25.08 3.88 5.73
N GLY A 545 25.42 4.64 4.67
CA GLY A 545 25.58 6.09 4.73
C GLY A 545 24.39 6.90 4.21
N GLU A 546 23.41 6.27 3.55
CA GLU A 546 22.27 6.95 2.94
C GLU A 546 20.95 6.32 3.37
N VAL A 547 20.08 7.13 3.97
CA VAL A 547 18.72 6.73 4.35
C VAL A 547 17.84 6.81 3.09
N PRO A 548 17.06 5.76 2.77
CA PRO A 548 16.10 5.83 1.68
C PRO A 548 15.03 6.88 2.02
N SER A 549 14.72 7.77 1.09
CA SER A 549 13.63 8.74 1.24
C SER A 549 12.25 8.07 1.32
N TRP A 550 12.15 6.77 1.03
CA TRP A 550 10.91 6.01 1.08
C TRP A 550 11.13 4.49 1.05
N VAL A 551 10.35 3.75 1.86
CA VAL A 551 10.31 2.29 1.90
C VAL A 551 8.87 1.79 1.76
N GLY A 552 8.38 1.64 0.53
CA GLY A 552 7.03 1.12 0.27
C GLY A 552 5.90 2.10 0.60
N SER A 553 4.69 1.81 0.11
CA SER A 553 3.47 2.61 0.37
C SER A 553 3.12 2.50 1.86
N GLU A 554 3.79 3.25 2.73
CA GLU A 554 3.58 3.14 4.17
C GLU A 554 2.16 3.57 4.55
N ILE A 555 1.55 2.81 5.45
CA ILE A 555 0.23 3.07 5.99
C ILE A 555 0.37 4.22 6.99
N PRO A 556 -0.42 5.30 6.87
CA PRO A 556 -0.26 6.47 7.73
C PRO A 556 -0.71 6.18 9.15
N VAL A 557 0.20 6.37 10.10
CA VAL A 557 -0.11 6.35 11.54
C VAL A 557 -1.02 7.53 11.92
N PRO A 558 -2.19 7.27 12.52
CA PRO A 558 -3.14 8.30 12.95
C PRO A 558 -2.65 9.12 14.14
N ALA A 559 -3.13 10.37 14.23
CA ALA A 559 -2.78 11.28 15.33
C ALA A 559 -3.08 10.72 16.74
N PRO A 560 -4.21 10.03 17.00
CA PRO A 560 -4.45 9.44 18.32
C PRO A 560 -3.44 8.36 18.72
N VAL A 561 -2.95 7.56 17.76
CA VAL A 561 -1.92 6.55 18.01
C VAL A 561 -0.59 7.21 18.34
N ALA A 562 -0.17 8.17 17.50
CA ALA A 562 1.08 8.88 17.72
C ALA A 562 1.06 9.70 19.03
N GLY A 563 -0.10 10.30 19.35
CA GLY A 563 -0.31 11.03 20.59
C GLY A 563 -0.12 10.14 21.83
N GLU A 564 -0.65 8.92 21.82
CA GLU A 564 -0.48 7.95 22.91
C GLU A 564 1.01 7.53 23.08
N VAL A 565 1.79 7.44 22.00
CA VAL A 565 3.26 7.30 22.11
C VAL A 565 3.89 8.51 22.80
N GLY A 566 3.38 9.72 22.51
CA GLY A 566 3.75 10.94 23.23
C GLY A 566 3.38 10.89 24.73
N GLU A 567 2.26 10.28 25.09
CA GLU A 567 1.83 10.07 26.48
C GLU A 567 2.70 9.01 27.18
N LEU A 568 3.06 7.93 26.50
CA LEU A 568 4.02 6.93 27.00
C LEU A 568 5.36 7.58 27.39
N ARG A 569 5.84 8.52 26.57
CA ARG A 569 7.04 9.32 26.86
C ARG A 569 6.83 10.23 28.08
N ASP A 570 5.65 10.84 28.22
CA ASP A 570 5.27 11.68 29.37
C ASP A 570 5.15 10.88 30.67
N VAL A 571 4.88 9.58 30.60
CA VAL A 571 4.87 8.69 31.77
C VAL A 571 6.26 8.15 32.09
N ALA A 572 7.07 7.82 31.09
CA ALA A 572 8.40 7.23 31.29
C ALA A 572 9.44 8.25 31.74
N ALA A 573 9.48 9.44 31.12
CA ALA A 573 10.53 10.42 31.38
C ALA A 573 10.58 10.90 32.85
N PRO A 574 9.45 11.26 33.51
CA PRO A 574 9.49 11.67 34.92
C PRO A 574 9.96 10.57 35.88
N GLN A 575 9.75 9.30 35.55
CA GLN A 575 10.24 8.18 36.35
C GLN A 575 11.77 8.10 36.28
N PHE A 576 12.36 8.25 35.08
CA PHE A 576 13.81 8.32 34.90
C PHE A 576 14.42 9.56 35.59
N GLU A 577 13.78 10.73 35.47
CA GLU A 577 14.20 11.96 36.16
C GLU A 577 14.20 11.79 37.69
N SER A 578 13.30 10.95 38.22
CA SER A 578 13.21 10.60 39.64
C SER A 578 14.20 9.50 40.07
N GLY A 579 15.01 8.98 39.14
CA GLY A 579 16.04 7.97 39.39
C GLY A 579 15.55 6.52 39.34
N ALA A 580 14.40 6.23 38.74
CA ALA A 580 13.98 4.86 38.47
C ALA A 580 14.90 4.22 37.41
N ASP A 581 15.20 2.93 37.57
CA ASP A 581 15.91 2.15 36.56
C ASP A 581 14.97 1.72 35.42
N ARG A 582 15.55 1.32 34.29
CA ARG A 582 14.82 0.93 33.09
C ARG A 582 13.88 -0.25 33.34
N GLU A 583 14.27 -1.19 34.19
CA GLU A 583 13.45 -2.34 34.60
C GLU A 583 12.18 -1.91 35.35
N ALA A 584 12.26 -0.95 36.28
CA ALA A 584 11.11 -0.46 37.02
C ALA A 584 10.11 0.24 36.09
N VAL A 585 10.59 1.11 35.19
CA VAL A 585 9.75 1.81 34.22
C VAL A 585 9.12 0.82 33.23
N ALA A 586 9.88 -0.17 32.76
CA ALA A 586 9.38 -1.21 31.87
C ALA A 586 8.24 -2.02 32.50
N ARG A 587 8.38 -2.39 33.78
CA ARG A 587 7.34 -3.10 34.54
C ARG A 587 6.05 -2.29 34.67
N ASP A 588 6.14 -0.99 34.96
CA ASP A 588 4.97 -0.12 35.09
C ASP A 588 4.18 0.00 33.77
N ILE A 589 4.88 0.11 32.64
CA ILE A 589 4.26 0.15 31.32
C ILE A 589 3.70 -1.23 30.94
N ALA A 590 4.43 -2.32 31.16
CA ALA A 590 3.97 -3.68 30.84
C ALA A 590 2.69 -4.10 31.60
N MET A 591 2.39 -3.49 32.75
CA MET A 591 1.11 -3.71 33.44
C MET A 591 -0.10 -3.08 32.74
N ARG A 592 0.12 -2.09 31.88
CA ARG A 592 -0.92 -1.27 31.21
C ARG A 592 -1.11 -1.65 29.74
N TYR A 593 -0.16 -2.36 29.16
CA TYR A 593 -0.11 -2.69 27.73
C TYR A 593 0.05 -4.19 27.52
N PRO A 594 -0.46 -4.75 26.41
CA PRO A 594 -0.41 -6.19 26.12
C PRO A 594 1.00 -6.62 25.64
N THR A 595 1.96 -6.72 26.56
CA THR A 595 3.38 -7.00 26.26
C THR A 595 4.13 -7.55 27.48
N ASP A 596 5.40 -7.91 27.30
CA ASP A 596 6.31 -8.31 28.39
C ASP A 596 7.28 -7.18 28.81
N GLU A 597 7.93 -7.35 29.98
CA GLU A 597 8.90 -6.36 30.50
C GLU A 597 10.11 -6.20 29.56
N ALA A 598 10.54 -7.26 28.88
CA ALA A 598 11.74 -7.25 28.03
C ALA A 598 11.55 -6.38 26.78
N THR A 599 10.39 -6.50 26.13
CA THR A 599 10.00 -5.72 24.96
C THR A 599 9.98 -4.24 25.30
N VAL A 600 9.28 -3.85 26.38
CA VAL A 600 9.23 -2.45 26.81
C VAL A 600 10.62 -1.93 27.16
N ARG A 601 11.40 -2.68 27.95
CA ARG A 601 12.76 -2.29 28.33
C ARG A 601 13.62 -1.98 27.11
N SER A 602 13.47 -2.74 26.03
CA SER A 602 14.25 -2.51 24.81
C SER A 602 13.84 -1.20 24.10
N ALA A 603 12.57 -0.81 24.17
CA ALA A 603 12.04 0.42 23.58
C ALA A 603 12.33 1.69 24.38
N LEU A 604 12.59 1.59 25.70
CA LEU A 604 12.84 2.75 26.57
C LEU A 604 14.22 3.40 26.40
N GLY A 605 15.15 2.73 25.71
CA GLY A 605 16.54 3.18 25.58
C GLY A 605 16.73 4.62 25.09
N PRO A 606 16.05 5.07 24.02
CA PRO A 606 16.13 6.46 23.56
C PRO A 606 15.59 7.49 24.58
N ILE A 607 14.53 7.15 25.32
CA ILE A 607 13.93 8.03 26.32
C ILE A 607 14.91 8.24 27.48
N GLU A 608 15.46 7.16 28.02
CA GLU A 608 16.43 7.20 29.13
C GLU A 608 17.68 8.01 28.73
N LYS A 609 18.29 7.72 27.58
CA LYS A 609 19.47 8.46 27.08
C LYS A 609 19.21 9.96 26.95
N GLN A 610 18.00 10.35 26.58
CA GLN A 610 17.63 11.75 26.41
C GLN A 610 17.40 12.46 27.74
N VAL A 611 16.82 11.77 28.73
CA VAL A 611 16.73 12.25 30.12
C VAL A 611 18.12 12.40 30.73
N GLU A 612 19.02 11.42 30.55
CA GLU A 612 20.42 11.49 31.00
C GLU A 612 21.18 12.69 30.41
N ALA A 613 20.81 13.10 29.18
CA ALA A 613 21.38 14.25 28.49
C ALA A 613 20.75 15.61 28.89
N ASP A 614 19.79 15.63 29.83
CA ASP A 614 19.05 16.84 30.24
C ASP A 614 18.42 17.57 29.03
N ALA A 615 17.92 16.79 28.07
CA ALA A 615 17.31 17.29 26.84
C ALA A 615 15.78 17.17 26.89
N PRO A 616 15.04 18.13 26.30
CA PRO A 616 13.57 18.11 26.32
C PRO A 616 13.02 16.87 25.59
N ILE A 617 12.09 16.17 26.22
CA ILE A 617 11.42 14.98 25.65
C ILE A 617 10.18 15.42 24.85
N PRO A 618 10.03 15.02 23.57
CA PRO A 618 8.80 15.26 22.83
C PRO A 618 7.66 14.37 23.36
N THR A 619 6.56 15.00 23.76
CA THR A 619 5.38 14.34 24.34
C THR A 619 4.10 14.79 23.63
N ALA A 620 2.94 14.26 24.03
CA ALA A 620 1.64 14.69 23.51
C ALA A 620 1.41 16.22 23.69
N ASN A 621 2.05 16.84 24.68
CA ASN A 621 1.91 18.27 24.99
C ASN A 621 3.23 19.05 24.85
N ARG A 622 4.25 18.50 24.17
CA ARG A 622 5.51 19.20 23.90
C ARG A 622 6.07 18.84 22.53
N LEU A 623 6.28 19.86 21.70
CA LEU A 623 7.05 19.76 20.46
C LEU A 623 8.51 20.14 20.72
N VAL A 624 9.44 19.43 20.09
CA VAL A 624 10.88 19.64 20.28
C VAL A 624 11.57 19.89 18.95
N LEU A 625 12.18 21.07 18.81
CA LEU A 625 12.98 21.45 17.65
C LEU A 625 14.48 21.21 17.89
N GLU A 626 15.14 20.61 16.91
CA GLU A 626 16.55 20.24 16.96
C GLU A 626 17.29 20.77 15.74
N GLY A 627 18.55 21.16 15.92
CA GLY A 627 19.38 21.70 14.84
C GLY A 627 20.60 20.83 14.57
N SER A 628 20.86 20.56 13.29
CA SER A 628 22.13 19.99 12.82
C SER A 628 22.60 20.73 11.55
N PRO A 629 23.84 20.53 11.08
CA PRO A 629 24.32 21.26 9.90
C PRO A 629 23.40 21.06 8.69
N ARG A 630 22.80 22.17 8.22
CA ARG A 630 21.84 22.22 7.10
C ARG A 630 20.52 21.46 7.32
N LYS A 631 20.21 21.02 8.55
CA LYS A 631 18.97 20.33 8.86
C LYS A 631 18.32 20.86 10.14
N VAL A 632 17.00 20.93 10.14
CA VAL A 632 16.19 21.16 11.35
C VAL A 632 15.20 20.03 11.48
N THR A 633 15.09 19.44 12.67
CA THR A 633 14.13 18.37 12.94
C THR A 633 13.10 18.88 13.94
N LEU A 634 11.81 18.71 13.62
CA LEU A 634 10.70 18.96 14.51
C LEU A 634 10.15 17.61 14.99
N ASN A 635 10.36 17.27 16.26
CA ASN A 635 9.72 16.12 16.88
C ASN A 635 8.29 16.48 17.26
N SER A 636 7.33 15.77 16.68
CA SER A 636 5.90 16.01 16.73
C SER A 636 5.16 14.66 16.72
N PRO A 637 4.72 14.14 17.89
CA PRO A 637 3.98 12.87 17.98
C PRO A 637 2.50 13.06 17.61
N TYR A 638 2.24 13.58 16.42
CA TYR A 638 0.89 13.89 15.92
C TYR A 638 0.50 13.09 14.67
N GLY A 639 1.30 12.11 14.29
CA GLY A 639 1.00 11.20 13.19
C GLY A 639 1.31 11.81 11.83
N HIS A 640 1.31 10.95 10.80
CA HIS A 640 1.82 11.32 9.46
C HIS A 640 1.11 12.54 8.88
N ARG A 641 -0.23 12.60 8.98
CA ARG A 641 -1.01 13.59 8.25
C ARG A 641 -0.92 14.99 8.85
N VAL A 642 -0.91 15.08 10.18
CA VAL A 642 -0.69 16.36 10.88
C VAL A 642 0.74 16.83 10.62
N ASN A 643 1.70 15.91 10.69
CA ASN A 643 3.10 16.23 10.40
C ASN A 643 3.32 16.63 8.94
N GLU A 644 2.66 15.98 7.97
CA GLU A 644 2.72 16.36 6.55
C GLU A 644 2.16 17.76 6.34
N THR A 645 1.01 18.06 6.96
CA THR A 645 0.36 19.37 6.88
C THR A 645 1.24 20.48 7.49
N LEU A 646 1.75 20.23 8.70
CA LEU A 646 2.64 21.14 9.39
C LEU A 646 3.97 21.31 8.64
N GLY A 647 4.50 20.23 8.06
CA GLY A 647 5.71 20.21 7.25
C GLY A 647 5.58 21.09 6.02
N ARG A 648 4.50 20.95 5.24
CA ARG A 648 4.23 21.79 4.07
C ARG A 648 4.07 23.25 4.43
N LEU A 649 3.32 23.54 5.48
CA LEU A 649 3.13 24.91 5.98
C LEU A 649 4.47 25.54 6.37
N LEU A 650 5.27 24.84 7.17
CA LEU A 650 6.58 25.33 7.63
C LEU A 650 7.57 25.47 6.47
N SER A 651 7.65 24.49 5.57
CA SER A 651 8.51 24.55 4.39
C SER A 651 8.17 25.77 3.52
N ALA A 652 6.88 26.03 3.28
CA ALA A 652 6.44 27.19 2.51
C ALA A 652 6.78 28.52 3.19
N LEU A 653 6.46 28.66 4.48
CA LEU A 653 6.69 29.91 5.22
C LEU A 653 8.18 30.21 5.44
N ILE A 654 8.97 29.20 5.78
CA ILE A 654 10.43 29.33 5.92
C ILE A 654 11.06 29.59 4.56
N GLY A 655 10.61 28.89 3.51
CA GLY A 655 11.11 29.10 2.16
C GLY A 655 10.86 30.52 1.66
N GLN A 656 9.68 31.08 1.95
CA GLN A 656 9.35 32.47 1.65
C GLN A 656 10.21 33.46 2.45
N ARG A 657 10.44 33.21 3.76
CA ARG A 657 11.30 34.07 4.61
C ARG A 657 12.78 34.06 4.17
N THR A 658 13.25 32.93 3.64
CA THR A 658 14.66 32.70 3.32
C THR A 658 14.99 32.86 1.84
N GLY A 659 13.98 32.91 0.96
CA GLY A 659 14.13 32.95 -0.49
C GLY A 659 14.74 31.68 -1.08
N SER A 660 14.62 30.55 -0.39
CA SER A 660 15.19 29.24 -0.77
C SER A 660 14.12 28.16 -0.65
N SER A 661 14.20 27.10 -1.46
CA SER A 661 13.38 25.91 -1.23
C SER A 661 13.84 25.18 0.04
N VAL A 662 12.89 24.65 0.80
CA VAL A 662 13.15 23.83 1.99
C VAL A 662 12.68 22.42 1.66
N GLY A 663 13.61 21.47 1.62
CA GLY A 663 13.26 20.06 1.50
C GLY A 663 12.63 19.59 2.81
N MET A 664 11.76 18.59 2.75
CA MET A 664 11.20 17.99 3.95
C MET A 664 11.04 16.47 3.80
N GLU A 665 11.18 15.78 4.92
CA GLU A 665 10.88 14.36 5.09
C GLU A 665 10.02 14.20 6.35
N VAL A 666 9.00 13.35 6.29
CA VAL A 666 7.96 13.26 7.31
C VAL A 666 7.77 11.82 7.75
N ASP A 667 7.77 11.60 9.07
CA ASP A 667 7.38 10.35 9.71
C ASP A 667 6.26 10.64 10.77
N PRO A 668 5.69 9.64 11.46
CA PRO A 668 4.63 9.87 12.46
C PRO A 668 5.01 10.77 13.64
N TYR A 669 6.30 10.86 13.94
CA TYR A 669 6.88 11.44 15.15
C TYR A 669 7.82 12.61 14.87
N ARG A 670 8.21 12.84 13.60
CA ARG A 670 9.21 13.82 13.20
C ARG A 670 8.93 14.42 11.82
N ILE A 671 9.40 15.64 11.66
CA ILE A 671 9.56 16.30 10.36
C ILE A 671 10.99 16.78 10.27
N GLU A 672 11.74 16.28 9.30
CA GLU A 672 13.09 16.73 9.01
C GLU A 672 13.05 17.73 7.85
N PHE A 673 13.75 18.85 7.99
CA PHE A 673 13.80 19.91 7.00
C PHE A 673 15.24 20.12 6.53
N ASP A 674 15.46 20.06 5.21
CA ASP A 674 16.71 20.48 4.58
C ASP A 674 16.69 21.99 4.38
N VAL A 675 17.55 22.69 5.12
CA VAL A 675 17.55 24.15 5.18
C VAL A 675 18.90 24.75 4.81
N PRO A 676 18.92 25.97 4.23
CA PRO A 676 20.15 26.73 4.07
C PRO A 676 20.86 26.92 5.41
N GLY A 677 22.19 26.89 5.44
CA GLY A 677 22.98 26.87 6.69
C GLY A 677 22.85 28.10 7.63
N LYS A 678 22.03 29.10 7.28
CA LYS A 678 21.70 30.25 8.14
C LYS A 678 20.40 30.07 8.92
N VAL A 679 19.55 29.12 8.54
CA VAL A 679 18.26 28.87 9.20
C VAL A 679 18.51 28.10 10.48
N ARG A 680 17.86 28.52 11.57
CA ARG A 680 18.01 27.92 12.90
C ARG A 680 16.67 27.35 13.38
N PRO A 681 16.68 26.39 14.33
CA PRO A 681 15.47 25.90 14.99
C PRO A 681 14.58 27.02 15.55
N THR A 682 15.17 28.12 16.04
CA THR A 682 14.43 29.26 16.56
C THR A 682 13.54 29.93 15.52
N THR A 683 13.93 29.93 14.24
CA THR A 683 13.11 30.46 13.15
C THR A 683 11.83 29.64 12.95
N PHE A 684 11.91 28.32 13.11
CA PHE A 684 10.73 27.45 13.07
C PHE A 684 9.83 27.70 14.29
N ALA A 685 10.42 27.86 15.48
CA ALA A 685 9.67 28.17 16.69
C ALA A 685 8.93 29.52 16.60
N GLU A 686 9.51 30.52 15.92
CA GLU A 686 8.85 31.80 15.64
C GLU A 686 7.66 31.61 14.70
N VAL A 687 7.85 30.90 13.58
CA VAL A 687 6.76 30.62 12.62
C VAL A 687 5.61 29.88 13.29
N LEU A 688 5.88 28.85 14.09
CA LEU A 688 4.84 28.10 14.81
C LEU A 688 4.02 28.98 15.77
N ARG A 689 4.63 29.99 16.41
CA ARG A 689 3.93 30.89 17.34
C ARG A 689 3.18 32.02 16.64
N GLU A 690 3.72 32.51 15.53
CA GLU A 690 3.19 33.69 14.82
C GLU A 690 2.13 33.33 13.77
N THR A 691 2.06 32.07 13.36
CA THR A 691 1.09 31.65 12.33
C THR A 691 -0.32 31.69 12.89
N ASP A 692 -1.19 32.48 12.26
CA ASP A 692 -2.59 32.57 12.64
C ASP A 692 -3.33 31.29 12.20
N PRO A 693 -3.89 30.49 13.14
CA PRO A 693 -4.57 29.25 12.81
C PRO A 693 -5.72 29.42 11.81
N ASP A 694 -6.41 30.56 11.82
CA ASP A 694 -7.57 30.79 10.94
C ASP A 694 -7.17 31.03 9.48
N HIS A 695 -5.88 31.27 9.19
CA HIS A 695 -5.35 31.49 7.84
C HIS A 695 -4.58 30.29 7.27
N VAL A 696 -4.44 29.19 8.02
CA VAL A 696 -3.64 28.01 7.62
C VAL A 696 -4.12 27.41 6.31
N GLU A 697 -5.42 27.29 6.12
CA GLU A 697 -6.01 26.71 4.92
C GLU A 697 -5.62 27.49 3.65
N ALA A 698 -5.79 28.81 3.68
CA ALA A 698 -5.40 29.69 2.57
C ALA A 698 -3.88 29.69 2.30
N LEU A 699 -3.06 29.58 3.36
CA LEU A 699 -1.60 29.47 3.22
C LEU A 699 -1.19 28.15 2.57
N LEU A 700 -1.84 27.04 2.94
CA LEU A 700 -1.61 25.73 2.35
C LEU A 700 -2.06 25.68 0.90
N GLU A 701 -3.23 26.25 0.57
CA GLU A 701 -3.71 26.36 -0.80
C GLU A 701 -2.68 27.08 -1.69
N LEU A 702 -2.15 28.21 -1.22
CA LEU A 702 -1.10 28.95 -1.91
C LEU A 702 0.19 28.14 -2.07
N ALA A 703 0.56 27.35 -1.04
CA ALA A 703 1.73 26.48 -1.07
C ALA A 703 1.57 25.32 -2.06
N LEU A 704 0.36 24.78 -2.21
CA LEU A 704 0.06 23.69 -3.13
C LEU A 704 -0.03 24.11 -4.60
N LYS A 705 -0.24 25.40 -4.92
CA LYS A 705 -0.36 25.88 -6.31
C LYS A 705 0.77 25.45 -7.25
N ARG A 706 1.93 25.06 -6.71
CA ARG A 706 3.09 24.60 -7.49
C ARG A 706 3.50 23.16 -7.22
N SER A 707 2.77 22.42 -6.37
CA SER A 707 3.13 21.05 -6.02
C SER A 707 2.75 20.07 -7.13
N ASP A 708 3.59 19.07 -7.35
CA ASP A 708 3.30 18.01 -8.34
C ASP A 708 2.15 17.10 -7.86
N SER A 709 1.97 16.96 -6.54
CA SER A 709 0.80 16.31 -5.94
C SER A 709 -0.53 16.94 -6.37
N LEU A 710 -0.64 18.28 -6.36
CA LEU A 710 -1.87 18.95 -6.81
C LEU A 710 -2.07 18.77 -8.32
N LYS A 711 -1.01 18.87 -9.13
CA LYS A 711 -1.10 18.68 -10.59
C LYS A 711 -1.57 17.27 -10.94
N PHE A 712 -1.09 16.26 -10.22
CA PHE A 712 -1.53 14.88 -10.38
C PHE A 712 -3.00 14.70 -10.03
N THR A 713 -3.40 15.14 -8.84
CA THR A 713 -4.80 15.06 -8.39
C THR A 713 -5.71 15.82 -9.35
N LEU A 714 -5.30 17.00 -9.83
CA LEU A 714 -6.02 17.77 -10.84
C LEU A 714 -6.20 16.98 -12.14
N ALA A 715 -5.19 16.26 -12.61
CA ALA A 715 -5.32 15.42 -13.81
C ALA A 715 -6.34 14.28 -13.62
N GLN A 716 -6.32 13.64 -12.45
CA GLN A 716 -7.27 12.58 -12.10
C GLN A 716 -8.70 13.13 -12.01
N VAL A 717 -8.91 14.23 -11.29
CA VAL A 717 -10.20 14.91 -11.17
C VAL A 717 -10.68 15.41 -12.54
N ALA A 718 -9.82 16.03 -13.34
CA ALA A 718 -10.16 16.49 -14.69
C ALA A 718 -10.58 15.34 -15.63
N ALA A 719 -9.99 14.15 -15.49
CA ALA A 719 -10.44 12.95 -16.20
C ALA A 719 -11.84 12.50 -15.73
N LYS A 720 -12.12 12.58 -14.42
CA LYS A 720 -13.45 12.30 -13.87
C LYS A 720 -14.47 13.39 -14.24
N PHE A 721 -14.10 14.64 -14.50
CA PHE A 721 -14.99 15.66 -15.06
C PHE A 721 -15.15 15.56 -16.59
N GLY A 722 -14.33 14.72 -17.25
CA GLY A 722 -14.27 14.58 -18.71
C GLY A 722 -13.65 15.77 -19.44
N ALA A 723 -13.02 16.70 -18.73
CA ALA A 723 -12.17 17.76 -19.29
C ALA A 723 -10.92 17.18 -19.96
N LEU A 724 -10.45 16.02 -19.49
CA LEU A 724 -9.42 15.22 -20.13
C LEU A 724 -9.99 13.90 -20.65
N LYS A 725 -9.68 13.55 -21.91
CA LYS A 725 -9.86 12.17 -22.38
C LYS A 725 -8.87 11.30 -21.61
N ARG A 726 -9.35 10.18 -21.04
CA ARG A 726 -8.62 9.19 -20.21
C ARG A 726 -7.12 9.44 -20.20
N TYR A 727 -6.60 9.81 -19.03
CA TYR A 727 -5.19 9.91 -18.79
C TYR A 727 -4.53 8.60 -19.26
N GLN A 728 -3.85 8.70 -20.39
CA GLN A 728 -2.95 7.71 -20.94
C GLN A 728 -1.69 8.55 -21.12
N GLY A 729 -0.69 8.38 -20.26
CA GLY A 729 0.53 9.19 -20.11
C GLY A 729 1.37 9.37 -21.38
N LYS A 730 0.85 8.98 -22.55
CA LYS A 730 1.36 9.35 -23.87
C LYS A 730 0.95 10.78 -24.23
N GLY A 731 1.62 11.73 -23.58
CA GLY A 731 1.94 13.08 -24.03
C GLY A 731 0.81 13.98 -24.58
N ARG A 732 0.51 15.08 -23.87
CA ARG A 732 0.51 16.47 -24.43
C ARG A 732 -0.02 17.60 -23.54
N PHE A 733 -0.25 17.42 -22.24
CA PHE A 733 -0.50 18.54 -21.34
C PHE A 733 0.51 18.53 -20.20
N GLY A 734 1.45 19.48 -20.19
CA GLY A 734 2.28 19.71 -19.01
C GLY A 734 1.37 20.15 -17.85
N GLY A 735 1.58 19.60 -16.66
CA GLY A 735 0.74 19.86 -15.48
C GLY A 735 0.51 21.34 -15.21
N ASP A 736 1.50 22.20 -15.49
CA ASP A 736 1.38 23.66 -15.36
C ASP A 736 0.36 24.28 -16.32
N ARG A 737 0.23 23.74 -17.55
CA ARG A 737 -0.78 24.20 -18.52
C ARG A 737 -2.18 23.75 -18.14
N LEU A 738 -2.29 22.54 -17.60
CA LEU A 738 -3.57 22.02 -17.10
C LEU A 738 -4.04 22.85 -15.91
N LEU A 739 -3.14 23.12 -14.97
CA LEU A 739 -3.40 23.98 -13.83
C LEU A 739 -3.85 25.37 -14.28
N ALA A 740 -3.11 26.02 -15.17
CA ALA A 740 -3.49 27.35 -15.67
C ALA A 740 -4.81 27.35 -16.48
N ALA A 741 -5.21 26.23 -17.09
CA ALA A 741 -6.44 26.14 -17.86
C ALA A 741 -7.69 25.86 -17.00
N LEU A 742 -7.50 25.24 -15.83
CA LEU A 742 -8.56 24.84 -14.91
C LEU A 742 -8.56 25.67 -13.63
N GLU A 743 -7.65 26.62 -13.47
CA GLU A 743 -7.69 27.62 -12.39
C GLU A 743 -9.06 28.31 -12.44
N ASP A 744 -9.71 28.44 -11.27
CA ASP A 744 -11.08 28.96 -11.10
C ASP A 744 -12.22 28.08 -11.67
N THR A 745 -12.00 26.77 -11.80
CA THR A 745 -13.06 25.80 -12.16
C THR A 745 -13.36 24.87 -10.98
N PRO A 746 -14.58 24.28 -10.91
CA PRO A 746 -14.91 23.28 -9.88
C PRO A 746 -14.00 22.03 -9.92
N VAL A 747 -13.31 21.81 -11.05
CA VAL A 747 -12.30 20.74 -11.20
C VAL A 747 -11.08 21.03 -10.34
N TYR A 748 -10.65 22.30 -10.27
CA TYR A 748 -9.52 22.73 -9.45
C TYR A 748 -9.87 22.74 -7.96
N ASP A 749 -11.07 23.21 -7.62
CA ASP A 749 -11.57 23.23 -6.24
C ASP A 749 -11.67 21.80 -5.67
N GLU A 750 -12.18 20.84 -6.45
CA GLU A 750 -12.18 19.43 -6.04
C GLU A 750 -10.77 18.85 -5.92
N ALA A 751 -9.82 19.25 -6.78
CA ALA A 751 -8.44 18.78 -6.66
C ALA A 751 -7.79 19.25 -5.36
N ILE A 752 -8.01 20.51 -4.94
CA ILE A 752 -7.57 21.01 -3.63
C ILE A 752 -8.26 20.24 -2.51
N ARG A 753 -9.60 20.13 -2.55
CA ARG A 753 -10.38 19.41 -1.53
C ARG A 753 -9.89 17.97 -1.37
N GLU A 754 -9.60 17.28 -2.47
CA GLU A 754 -9.10 15.90 -2.45
C GLU A 754 -7.70 15.79 -1.83
N VAL A 755 -6.77 16.71 -2.15
CA VAL A 755 -5.45 16.74 -1.50
C VAL A 755 -5.61 17.00 0.00
N PHE A 756 -6.46 17.97 0.38
CA PHE A 756 -6.74 18.27 1.79
C PHE A 756 -7.36 17.08 2.51
N HIS A 757 -8.27 16.36 1.87
CA HIS A 757 -8.96 15.22 2.46
C HIS A 757 -8.10 13.95 2.52
N THR A 758 -7.20 13.74 1.56
CA THR A 758 -6.45 12.47 1.41
C THR A 758 -5.07 12.55 2.05
N ASP A 759 -4.35 13.65 1.82
CA ASP A 759 -2.95 13.77 2.20
C ASP A 759 -2.79 14.62 3.48
N LEU A 760 -3.69 15.58 3.74
CA LEU A 760 -3.54 16.57 4.83
C LEU A 760 -4.55 16.41 5.98
N ALA A 761 -4.25 17.01 7.12
CA ALA A 761 -5.07 17.06 8.33
C ALA A 761 -5.17 18.52 8.79
N VAL A 762 -5.82 19.34 7.95
CA VAL A 762 -5.85 20.80 8.11
C VAL A 762 -6.54 21.19 9.41
N ALA A 763 -7.72 20.64 9.70
CA ALA A 763 -8.47 20.95 10.92
C ALA A 763 -7.68 20.59 12.19
N GLU A 764 -7.06 19.41 12.21
CA GLU A 764 -6.24 18.94 13.33
C GLU A 764 -4.97 19.79 13.50
N THR A 765 -4.36 20.24 12.40
CA THR A 765 -3.18 21.12 12.42
C THR A 765 -3.52 22.53 12.91
N VAL A 766 -4.66 23.07 12.48
CA VAL A 766 -5.20 24.34 12.98
C VAL A 766 -5.39 24.27 14.49
N GLU A 767 -5.96 23.18 14.99
CA GLU A 767 -6.15 22.99 16.43
C GLU A 767 -4.81 22.87 17.18
N LEU A 768 -3.83 22.14 16.63
CA LEU A 768 -2.48 22.07 17.19
C LEU A 768 -1.83 23.47 17.30
N LEU A 769 -1.92 24.28 16.25
CA LEU A 769 -1.37 25.64 16.27
C LEU A 769 -2.08 26.56 17.28
N ARG A 770 -3.40 26.40 17.46
CA ARG A 770 -4.14 27.09 18.55
C ARG A 770 -3.59 26.69 19.91
N ARG A 771 -3.43 25.39 20.17
CA ARG A 771 -2.88 24.89 21.45
C ARG A 771 -1.44 25.34 21.70
N VAL A 772 -0.62 25.43 20.66
CA VAL A 772 0.74 26.00 20.75
C VAL A 772 0.70 27.49 21.11
N ARG A 773 -0.20 28.26 20.50
CA ARG A 773 -0.36 29.69 20.76
C ARG A 773 -0.89 29.97 22.18
N ASP A 774 -1.84 29.16 22.63
CA ASP A 774 -2.52 29.31 23.92
C ASP A 774 -1.64 28.76 25.08
N GLY A 775 -0.59 28.01 24.77
CA GLY A 775 0.40 27.50 25.72
C GLY A 775 0.10 26.09 26.25
N ASP A 776 -0.93 25.43 25.73
CA ASP A 776 -1.30 24.05 26.07
C ASP A 776 -0.34 23.02 25.47
N VAL A 777 0.38 23.39 24.40
CA VAL A 777 1.47 22.61 23.82
C VAL A 777 2.77 23.42 23.89
N GLU A 778 3.73 22.91 24.65
CA GLU A 778 5.03 23.56 24.84
C GLU A 778 5.91 23.44 23.58
N LEU A 779 6.61 24.53 23.22
CA LEU A 779 7.66 24.51 22.21
C LEU A 779 9.05 24.58 22.87
N ALA A 780 9.80 23.50 22.80
CA ALA A 780 11.18 23.42 23.29
C ALA A 780 12.19 23.36 22.13
N VAL A 781 13.41 23.83 22.38
CA VAL A 781 14.53 23.75 21.43
C VAL A 781 15.68 22.99 22.10
N ALA A 782 16.06 21.85 21.54
CA ALA A 782 17.20 21.08 22.01
C ALA A 782 18.53 21.74 21.57
N ARG A 783 19.57 21.57 22.38
CA ARG A 783 20.91 22.12 22.10
C ARG A 783 21.66 21.32 21.04
N GLU A 784 21.47 20.01 21.05
CA GLU A 784 22.11 19.03 20.17
C GLU A 784 21.05 18.04 19.69
N PRO A 785 21.29 17.32 18.57
CA PRO A 785 20.42 16.23 18.13
C PRO A 785 20.20 15.20 19.24
N THR A 786 18.95 14.85 19.50
CA THR A 786 18.58 13.97 20.61
C THR A 786 18.45 12.51 20.17
N ALA A 787 18.49 11.58 21.14
CA ALA A 787 18.33 10.15 20.85
C ALA A 787 16.99 9.85 20.16
N ILE A 788 15.88 10.48 20.58
CA ILE A 788 14.58 10.35 19.91
C ILE A 788 14.63 11.02 18.54
N GLY A 789 15.23 12.21 18.42
CA GLY A 789 15.35 12.93 17.14
C GLY A 789 16.12 12.16 16.06
N THR A 790 17.10 11.34 16.45
CA THR A 790 17.87 10.51 15.52
C THR A 790 17.38 9.07 15.37
N GLY A 791 16.44 8.62 16.23
CA GLY A 791 16.05 7.22 16.37
C GLY A 791 15.30 6.59 15.18
N GLY A 792 14.72 7.41 14.29
CA GLY A 792 13.97 6.92 13.10
C GLY A 792 14.84 6.68 11.85
N ARG A 793 16.14 6.98 11.91
CA ARG A 793 17.01 7.08 10.72
C ARG A 793 17.49 5.73 10.14
N GLY A 794 17.08 4.58 10.67
CA GLY A 794 17.72 3.29 10.31
C GLY A 794 16.81 2.06 10.19
N SER A 795 15.53 2.11 10.53
CA SER A 795 14.77 0.88 10.79
C SER A 795 14.04 0.26 9.59
N GLY A 796 13.76 1.03 8.54
CA GLY A 796 13.22 0.47 7.29
C GLY A 796 14.25 -0.31 6.47
N THR A 797 15.54 -0.13 6.78
CA THR A 797 16.67 -0.61 5.98
C THR A 797 17.18 -1.98 6.39
N ASP A 798 17.06 -2.38 7.66
CA ASP A 798 17.78 -3.56 8.17
C ASP A 798 17.34 -4.85 7.45
N LEU A 799 16.04 -5.08 7.26
CA LEU A 799 15.56 -6.26 6.55
C LEU A 799 15.79 -6.22 5.03
N LEU A 800 16.00 -5.04 4.47
CA LEU A 800 15.95 -4.75 3.03
C LEU A 800 17.31 -4.46 2.40
N VAL A 801 18.35 -4.27 3.20
CA VAL A 801 19.72 -4.08 2.75
C VAL A 801 20.50 -5.36 3.10
N PRO A 802 20.72 -6.28 2.16
CA PRO A 802 21.69 -7.33 2.38
C PRO A 802 23.07 -6.67 2.47
N GLU A 803 23.68 -6.67 3.65
CA GLU A 803 25.10 -6.34 3.82
C GLU A 803 26.00 -7.16 2.87
N ASN A 804 25.49 -8.29 2.38
CA ASN A 804 26.16 -9.22 1.46
C ASN A 804 25.57 -9.25 0.04
N ALA A 805 24.94 -8.17 -0.46
CA ALA A 805 24.53 -8.07 -1.88
C ALA A 805 25.70 -8.39 -2.83
N ASP A 806 26.91 -8.10 -2.40
CA ASP A 806 28.16 -8.48 -3.06
C ASP A 806 28.24 -9.98 -3.39
N ALA A 807 27.88 -10.90 -2.48
CA ALA A 807 28.07 -12.33 -2.72
C ALA A 807 27.17 -12.88 -3.85
N SER A 808 25.89 -12.51 -3.85
CA SER A 808 24.92 -12.96 -4.88
C SER A 808 25.16 -12.31 -6.25
N VAL A 809 25.60 -11.03 -6.25
CA VAL A 809 26.00 -10.32 -7.47
C VAL A 809 27.28 -10.94 -8.06
N ILE A 810 28.25 -11.29 -7.22
CA ILE A 810 29.48 -11.95 -7.63
C ILE A 810 29.20 -13.34 -8.22
N GLU A 811 28.30 -14.12 -7.60
CA GLU A 811 27.86 -15.41 -8.15
C GLU A 811 27.17 -15.24 -9.52
N THR A 812 26.32 -14.23 -9.67
CA THR A 812 25.65 -13.90 -10.94
C THR A 812 26.65 -13.50 -12.03
N VAL A 813 27.64 -12.66 -11.70
CA VAL A 813 28.71 -12.22 -12.62
C VAL A 813 29.57 -13.41 -13.03
N ARG A 814 29.93 -14.27 -12.08
CA ARG A 814 30.66 -15.52 -12.31
C ARG A 814 29.89 -16.41 -13.28
N ASP A 815 28.63 -16.70 -13.02
CA ASP A 815 27.81 -17.56 -13.86
C ASP A 815 27.61 -17.01 -15.27
N ARG A 816 27.43 -15.69 -15.40
CA ARG A 816 27.35 -15.00 -16.68
C ARG A 816 28.65 -15.19 -17.47
N ILE A 817 29.80 -14.81 -16.91
CA ILE A 817 31.10 -14.89 -17.61
C ILE A 817 31.43 -16.34 -18.00
N GLN A 818 31.15 -17.31 -17.12
CA GLN A 818 31.34 -18.73 -17.41
C GLN A 818 30.46 -19.21 -18.57
N ASN A 819 29.27 -18.63 -18.74
CA ASN A 819 28.34 -18.94 -19.83
C ASN A 819 28.56 -18.11 -21.11
N ASP A 820 29.31 -17.01 -21.05
CA ASP A 820 29.66 -16.18 -22.19
C ASP A 820 30.54 -16.93 -23.19
N ARG A 821 30.47 -16.49 -24.44
CA ARG A 821 31.28 -17.04 -25.53
C ARG A 821 32.60 -16.26 -25.63
N VAL A 822 33.65 -16.94 -26.09
CA VAL A 822 34.96 -16.36 -26.42
C VAL A 822 35.46 -16.96 -27.73
N LEU A 823 36.17 -16.16 -28.53
CA LEU A 823 36.89 -16.61 -29.73
C LEU A 823 38.36 -16.86 -29.38
N LEU A 824 38.80 -18.11 -29.47
CA LEU A 824 40.20 -18.49 -29.31
C LEU A 824 40.87 -18.52 -30.69
N ALA A 825 42.03 -17.89 -30.84
CA ALA A 825 42.78 -17.86 -32.09
C ALA A 825 44.26 -18.17 -31.85
N CYS A 826 44.82 -19.16 -32.58
CA CYS A 826 46.25 -19.47 -32.50
C CYS A 826 47.06 -18.42 -33.26
N LEU A 827 48.01 -17.75 -32.59
CA LEU A 827 48.88 -16.78 -33.26
C LEU A 827 50.17 -17.41 -33.81
N HIS A 828 50.38 -18.72 -33.60
CA HIS A 828 51.53 -19.45 -34.12
C HIS A 828 51.26 -20.02 -35.51
N CYS A 829 50.35 -20.99 -35.65
CA CYS A 829 49.96 -21.52 -36.97
C CYS A 829 49.02 -20.58 -37.72
N LYS A 830 48.32 -19.67 -37.03
CA LYS A 830 47.32 -18.75 -37.58
C LYS A 830 46.09 -19.40 -38.19
N ASP A 831 46.08 -20.71 -38.41
CA ASP A 831 44.97 -21.42 -39.08
C ASP A 831 43.83 -21.79 -38.12
N TRP A 832 44.15 -22.12 -36.87
CA TRP A 832 43.17 -22.53 -35.88
C TRP A 832 42.44 -21.36 -35.23
N THR A 833 41.10 -21.40 -35.27
CA THR A 833 40.22 -20.58 -34.43
C THR A 833 39.06 -21.41 -33.89
N ARG A 834 38.54 -21.05 -32.71
CA ARG A 834 37.38 -21.73 -32.10
C ARG A 834 36.54 -20.77 -31.27
N LYS A 835 35.24 -20.68 -31.57
CA LYS A 835 34.25 -20.05 -30.69
C LYS A 835 33.74 -21.08 -29.67
N THR A 836 33.82 -20.79 -28.38
CA THR A 836 33.36 -21.69 -27.30
C THR A 836 32.88 -20.90 -26.09
N LYS A 837 32.17 -21.54 -25.15
CA LYS A 837 31.87 -20.93 -23.83
C LYS A 837 33.12 -20.91 -22.96
N VAL A 838 33.31 -19.87 -22.15
CA VAL A 838 34.45 -19.72 -21.22
C VAL A 838 34.59 -20.94 -20.31
N LYS A 839 33.49 -21.46 -19.75
CA LYS A 839 33.53 -22.66 -18.90
C LYS A 839 34.10 -23.91 -19.57
N ARG A 840 34.02 -23.99 -20.91
CA ARG A 840 34.49 -25.13 -21.72
C ARG A 840 35.94 -24.97 -22.21
N VAL A 841 36.61 -23.86 -21.89
CA VAL A 841 38.01 -23.64 -22.21
C VAL A 841 38.89 -24.53 -21.32
N ARG A 842 39.84 -25.24 -21.94
CA ARG A 842 40.79 -26.12 -21.26
C ARG A 842 41.93 -25.30 -20.67
N ASP A 843 42.50 -25.76 -19.56
CA ASP A 843 43.69 -25.17 -18.93
C ASP A 843 44.77 -26.27 -18.78
N PRO A 844 46.00 -26.11 -19.32
CA PRO A 844 46.51 -24.96 -20.08
C PRO A 844 45.83 -24.76 -21.44
N VAL A 845 45.73 -23.50 -21.87
CA VAL A 845 45.17 -23.14 -23.18
C VAL A 845 46.21 -23.38 -24.29
N ALA A 846 45.95 -24.34 -25.18
CA ALA A 846 46.85 -24.68 -26.29
C ALA A 846 46.09 -24.92 -27.61
N CYS A 847 46.77 -24.65 -28.73
CA CYS A 847 46.27 -24.95 -30.07
C CYS A 847 46.22 -26.47 -30.30
N PRO A 848 45.08 -27.06 -30.69
CA PRO A 848 44.97 -28.50 -30.95
C PRO A 848 45.65 -28.93 -32.25
N GLU A 849 45.95 -28.01 -33.16
CA GLU A 849 46.59 -28.33 -34.45
C GLU A 849 48.11 -28.33 -34.37
N CYS A 850 48.71 -27.34 -33.71
CA CYS A 850 50.17 -27.16 -33.68
C CYS A 850 50.78 -27.21 -32.27
N GLY A 851 49.98 -27.46 -31.22
CA GLY A 851 50.43 -27.58 -29.83
C GLY A 851 50.91 -26.27 -29.17
N ALA A 852 50.92 -25.14 -29.89
CA ALA A 852 51.42 -23.88 -29.37
C ALA A 852 50.48 -23.27 -28.30
N THR A 853 51.06 -22.72 -27.23
CA THR A 853 50.33 -22.03 -26.14
C THR A 853 50.09 -20.54 -26.42
N ARG A 854 50.53 -20.04 -27.59
CA ARG A 854 50.30 -18.65 -28.02
C ARG A 854 48.91 -18.51 -28.63
N VAL A 855 47.89 -18.54 -27.77
CA VAL A 855 46.47 -18.46 -28.14
C VAL A 855 45.86 -17.17 -27.60
N ALA A 856 45.32 -16.32 -28.48
CA ALA A 856 44.59 -15.13 -28.08
C ALA A 856 43.15 -15.46 -27.69
N ALA A 857 42.64 -14.85 -26.62
CA ALA A 857 41.22 -14.78 -26.30
C ALA A 857 40.66 -13.43 -26.77
N LEU A 858 39.68 -13.49 -27.67
CA LEU A 858 39.07 -12.34 -28.35
C LEU A 858 37.55 -12.37 -28.16
N ASN A 859 36.90 -11.25 -28.43
CA ASN A 859 35.44 -11.18 -28.45
C ASN A 859 34.89 -12.16 -29.52
N PRO A 860 33.78 -12.89 -29.27
CA PRO A 860 33.19 -13.86 -30.20
C PRO A 860 32.94 -13.37 -31.63
N TRP A 861 32.77 -12.06 -31.79
CA TRP A 861 32.41 -11.42 -33.05
C TRP A 861 33.63 -10.72 -33.70
N ASP A 862 34.80 -10.73 -33.06
CA ASP A 862 36.01 -10.04 -33.50
C ASP A 862 36.80 -10.86 -34.53
N GLU A 863 36.17 -11.07 -35.69
CA GLU A 863 36.77 -11.76 -36.84
C GLU A 863 37.78 -10.87 -37.59
N GLU A 864 37.66 -9.55 -37.45
CA GLU A 864 38.56 -8.57 -38.03
C GLU A 864 39.97 -8.68 -37.46
N THR A 865 40.10 -8.86 -36.14
CA THR A 865 41.42 -9.10 -35.52
C THR A 865 42.08 -10.38 -36.04
N VAL A 866 41.31 -11.44 -36.29
CA VAL A 866 41.85 -12.68 -36.89
C VAL A 866 42.33 -12.44 -38.32
N LYS A 867 41.56 -11.71 -39.13
CA LYS A 867 41.96 -11.31 -40.49
C LYS A 867 43.22 -10.44 -40.47
N ALA A 868 43.30 -9.48 -39.56
CA ALA A 868 44.46 -8.62 -39.38
C ALA A 868 45.73 -9.42 -39.04
N VAL A 869 45.64 -10.42 -38.15
CA VAL A 869 46.80 -11.29 -37.81
C VAL A 869 47.29 -12.11 -39.02
N ARG A 870 46.38 -12.50 -39.91
CA ARG A 870 46.65 -13.32 -41.10
C ARG A 870 47.13 -12.50 -42.31
N ALA A 871 46.86 -11.18 -42.33
CA ALA A 871 47.20 -10.32 -43.45
C ALA A 871 48.74 -10.26 -43.69
N PRO A 872 49.19 -10.43 -44.95
CA PRO A 872 50.61 -10.38 -45.31
C PRO A 872 51.18 -8.96 -45.25
N GLU A 873 50.37 -7.96 -45.65
CA GLU A 873 50.63 -6.52 -45.49
C GLU A 873 49.55 -5.94 -44.60
N LYS A 874 49.90 -5.01 -43.70
CA LYS A 874 49.00 -4.46 -42.69
C LYS A 874 48.94 -2.94 -42.78
N ASP A 875 47.73 -2.40 -42.75
CA ASP A 875 47.51 -0.98 -42.46
C ASP A 875 47.68 -0.68 -40.96
N ASP A 876 47.65 0.61 -40.60
CA ASP A 876 47.87 1.08 -39.22
C ASP A 876 46.85 0.48 -38.23
N GLU A 877 45.60 0.27 -38.68
CA GLU A 877 44.54 -0.31 -37.86
C GLU A 877 44.75 -1.81 -37.65
N GLN A 878 45.07 -2.55 -38.70
CA GLN A 878 45.41 -3.97 -38.66
C GLN A 878 46.66 -4.22 -37.82
N GLU A 879 47.64 -3.33 -37.85
CA GLU A 879 48.82 -3.41 -37.00
C GLU A 879 48.45 -3.24 -35.51
N ARG A 880 47.54 -2.30 -35.20
CA ARG A 880 47.00 -2.09 -33.84
C ARG A 880 46.23 -3.31 -33.34
N LEU A 881 45.34 -3.87 -34.14
CA LEU A 881 44.56 -5.08 -33.82
C LEU A 881 45.47 -6.28 -33.61
N THR A 882 46.46 -6.46 -34.48
CA THR A 882 47.48 -7.51 -34.33
C THR A 882 48.24 -7.37 -33.02
N LYS A 883 48.74 -6.17 -32.69
CA LYS A 883 49.43 -5.91 -31.40
C LYS A 883 48.54 -6.23 -30.20
N ARG A 884 47.25 -5.91 -30.26
CA ARG A 884 46.26 -6.23 -29.21
C ARG A 884 46.07 -7.74 -29.06
N ALA A 885 45.97 -8.49 -30.15
CA ALA A 885 45.86 -9.94 -30.14
C ALA A 885 47.09 -10.62 -29.51
N TYR A 886 48.31 -10.15 -29.85
CA TYR A 886 49.54 -10.67 -29.26
C TYR A 886 49.61 -10.41 -27.75
N ARG A 887 49.16 -9.25 -27.27
CA ARG A 887 49.05 -8.97 -25.82
C ARG A 887 48.04 -9.88 -25.12
N SER A 888 46.89 -10.12 -25.74
CA SER A 888 45.91 -11.09 -25.24
C SER A 888 46.53 -12.49 -25.14
N ALA A 889 47.22 -12.95 -26.19
CA ALA A 889 47.88 -14.26 -26.19
C ALA A 889 48.99 -14.38 -25.14
N SER A 890 49.75 -13.32 -24.88
CA SER A 890 50.75 -13.32 -23.80
C SER A 890 50.11 -13.49 -22.42
N LEU A 891 48.96 -12.85 -22.17
CA LEU A 891 48.23 -13.01 -20.90
C LEU A 891 47.65 -14.40 -20.74
N VAL A 892 47.06 -14.95 -21.81
CA VAL A 892 46.56 -16.34 -21.81
C VAL A 892 47.69 -17.34 -21.62
N GLN A 893 48.85 -17.10 -22.22
CA GLN A 893 50.03 -17.96 -22.07
C GLN A 893 50.60 -17.92 -20.64
N ALA A 894 50.55 -16.76 -19.97
CA ALA A 894 51.08 -16.58 -18.62
C ALA A 894 50.10 -17.02 -17.51
N HIS A 895 48.79 -16.80 -17.70
CA HIS A 895 47.78 -16.96 -16.63
C HIS A 895 46.64 -17.93 -17.01
N GLY A 896 46.78 -18.65 -18.13
CA GLY A 896 45.88 -19.75 -18.50
C GLY A 896 44.42 -19.33 -18.63
N LYS A 897 43.51 -20.19 -18.14
CA LYS A 897 42.06 -19.94 -18.19
C LYS A 897 41.64 -18.68 -17.43
N ARG A 898 42.37 -18.27 -16.39
CA ARG A 898 42.07 -17.06 -15.61
C ARG A 898 42.16 -15.79 -16.46
N ALA A 899 43.11 -15.72 -17.39
CA ALA A 899 43.17 -14.63 -18.36
C ALA A 899 41.99 -14.64 -19.35
N VAL A 900 41.51 -15.82 -19.74
CA VAL A 900 40.34 -15.97 -20.60
C VAL A 900 39.07 -15.47 -19.91
N VAL A 901 38.92 -15.73 -18.60
CA VAL A 901 37.81 -15.22 -17.77
C VAL A 901 37.82 -13.70 -17.72
N ALA A 902 38.97 -13.08 -17.40
CA ALA A 902 39.09 -11.63 -17.36
C ALA A 902 38.85 -10.96 -18.73
N LEU A 903 39.33 -11.56 -19.82
CA LEU A 903 39.17 -11.04 -21.18
C LEU A 903 37.77 -11.24 -21.77
N ALA A 904 36.95 -12.11 -21.18
CA ALA A 904 35.55 -12.29 -21.56
C ALA A 904 34.63 -11.22 -20.97
N ALA A 905 35.10 -10.49 -19.94
CA ALA A 905 34.36 -9.41 -19.31
C ALA A 905 34.19 -8.18 -20.23
N ARG A 906 33.09 -7.46 -20.05
CA ARG A 906 32.69 -6.33 -20.90
C ARG A 906 33.63 -5.15 -20.71
N GLY A 907 34.13 -4.57 -21.80
CA GLY A 907 35.06 -3.44 -21.72
C GLY A 907 36.47 -3.78 -21.20
N VAL A 908 36.76 -5.04 -20.90
CA VAL A 908 38.07 -5.46 -20.37
C VAL A 908 39.00 -5.87 -21.52
N GLY A 909 39.82 -4.92 -21.97
CA GLY A 909 40.92 -5.20 -22.91
C GLY A 909 42.17 -5.81 -22.24
N PRO A 910 43.18 -6.25 -23.01
CA PRO A 910 44.40 -6.87 -22.49
C PRO A 910 45.11 -6.06 -21.39
N HIS A 911 45.12 -4.73 -21.50
CA HIS A 911 45.74 -3.89 -20.50
C HIS A 911 45.02 -3.93 -19.13
N ASN A 912 43.68 -3.88 -19.14
CA ASN A 912 42.88 -3.95 -17.92
C ASN A 912 42.84 -5.37 -17.35
N ALA A 913 42.78 -6.39 -18.21
CA ALA A 913 42.90 -7.79 -17.80
C ALA A 913 44.22 -8.04 -17.05
N ALA A 914 45.34 -7.51 -17.53
CA ALA A 914 46.63 -7.62 -16.84
C ALA A 914 46.61 -7.00 -15.43
N ARG A 915 45.96 -5.84 -15.27
CA ARG A 915 45.82 -5.17 -13.96
C ARG A 915 44.96 -5.98 -12.98
N ILE A 916 43.85 -6.54 -13.47
CA ILE A 916 42.96 -7.39 -12.65
C ILE A 916 43.68 -8.65 -12.18
N ILE A 917 44.42 -9.31 -13.07
CA ILE A 917 45.07 -10.60 -12.79
C ILE A 917 46.26 -10.45 -11.82
N ASN A 918 46.99 -9.33 -11.89
CA ASN A 918 48.22 -9.12 -11.11
C ASN A 918 47.99 -8.66 -9.66
N LYS A 919 46.74 -8.49 -9.21
CA LYS A 919 46.43 -8.20 -7.80
C LYS A 919 46.59 -9.48 -6.94
N LEU A 920 47.28 -9.37 -5.80
CA LEU A 920 47.36 -10.42 -4.76
C LEU A 920 46.00 -10.55 -4.05
N ARG A 921 45.54 -11.77 -3.78
CA ARG A 921 44.20 -12.06 -3.22
C ARG A 921 44.22 -13.29 -2.32
N GLU A 922 43.24 -13.36 -1.42
CA GLU A 922 43.00 -14.52 -0.56
C GLU A 922 41.89 -15.44 -1.11
N ASP A 923 40.91 -14.90 -1.87
CA ASP A 923 39.79 -15.66 -2.46
C ASP A 923 39.56 -15.38 -3.97
N GLU A 924 38.87 -16.31 -4.64
CA GLU A 924 38.41 -16.22 -6.03
C GLU A 924 37.26 -15.20 -6.19
N ASP A 925 36.43 -14.96 -5.18
CA ASP A 925 35.35 -13.95 -5.24
C ASP A 925 35.89 -12.53 -5.44
N ASP A 926 37.02 -12.21 -4.81
CA ASP A 926 37.72 -10.94 -5.03
C ASP A 926 38.06 -10.74 -6.51
N PHE A 927 38.43 -11.81 -7.22
CA PHE A 927 38.80 -11.76 -8.64
C PHE A 927 37.61 -11.35 -9.52
N TYR A 928 36.41 -11.83 -9.21
CA TYR A 928 35.19 -11.39 -9.90
C TYR A 928 34.77 -9.98 -9.47
N ARG A 929 35.06 -9.56 -8.23
CA ARG A 929 34.79 -8.19 -7.74
C ARG A 929 35.59 -7.15 -8.52
N ASP A 930 36.86 -7.43 -8.78
CA ASP A 930 37.69 -6.54 -9.60
C ASP A 930 37.33 -6.52 -11.09
N ILE A 931 36.76 -7.62 -11.60
CA ILE A 931 36.18 -7.62 -12.94
C ILE A 931 34.96 -6.70 -12.97
N LEU A 932 34.07 -6.82 -11.98
CA LEU A 932 32.86 -6.02 -11.87
C LEU A 932 33.17 -4.52 -11.74
N GLU A 933 34.14 -4.13 -10.91
CA GLU A 933 34.62 -2.74 -10.82
C GLU A 933 35.01 -2.18 -12.20
N ARG A 934 35.71 -2.97 -13.01
CA ARG A 934 36.20 -2.54 -14.33
C ARG A 934 35.09 -2.49 -15.37
N GLU A 935 34.10 -3.37 -15.30
CA GLU A 935 32.90 -3.27 -16.13
C GLU A 935 32.09 -2.01 -15.79
N ARG A 936 31.96 -1.68 -14.49
CA ARG A 936 31.28 -0.47 -14.00
C ARG A 936 32.01 0.80 -14.44
N GLU A 937 33.33 0.85 -14.29
CA GLU A 937 34.14 1.99 -14.75
C GLU A 937 34.02 2.20 -16.26
N TYR A 938 34.07 1.12 -17.04
CA TYR A 938 33.86 1.17 -18.48
C TYR A 938 32.46 1.72 -18.83
N ALA A 939 31.40 1.21 -18.21
CA ALA A 939 30.03 1.66 -18.43
C ALA A 939 29.83 3.15 -18.08
N ARG A 940 30.40 3.61 -16.95
CA ARG A 940 30.34 5.02 -16.52
C ARG A 940 31.02 5.94 -17.53
N THR A 941 32.20 5.56 -18.01
CA THR A 941 32.95 6.37 -18.97
C THR A 941 32.33 6.36 -20.36
N GLN A 942 31.62 5.30 -20.77
CA GLN A 942 31.09 5.16 -22.14
C GLN A 942 30.12 6.28 -22.54
N SER A 943 29.39 6.88 -21.59
CA SER A 943 28.47 8.02 -21.81
C SER A 943 29.16 9.34 -22.21
N PHE A 944 30.48 9.42 -22.10
CA PHE A 944 31.28 10.61 -22.44
C PHE A 944 32.10 10.46 -23.73
N TRP A 945 31.91 9.36 -24.47
CA TRP A 945 32.75 9.00 -25.63
C TRP A 945 32.05 9.18 -26.98
N ASP A 946 30.81 9.69 -26.97
CA ASP A 946 30.04 10.07 -28.16
C ASP A 946 29.97 11.60 -28.31
#